data_AF-A0A3M8RI66-F1
#
_entry.id   AF-A0A3M8RI66-F1
#
_cell.length_a   1.000
_cell.length_b   1.000
_cell.length_c   1.000
_cell.angle_alpha   90.00
_cell.angle_beta   90.00
_cell.angle_gamma   90.00
#
_symmetry.space_group_name_H-M   'P 1'
#
loop_
_entity.id
_entity.type
_entity.pdbx_description
1 polymer ?
#
loop_
_entity_poly.entity_id
_entity_poly.type
_entity_poly.pdbx_seq_one_letter_code
_entity_poly.pdbx_strand_id
1 'polypeptide(L)'
;MVAGLSGGRPRRARGAGGPGAGGGSRSGTGTRSAPGHAPSAATPRPAPGTAQRGCEGPGRRISHGWRNGLTAVAGAYILPHQQADLDAFGALIGASLLYPDYTPLLPHGTSPDLHRLLRERPEMGARLGEPDLLQRHPATRVILVDCSQAERIGPPAALLGEVQEWIIYDHHPPLQGDIVGAEVHRAATGACTTLLVEALQGLRLQPSPPEASLMLLGILEDTDHLRTPNVTPRDLRACAWLVEQGADLAWAGEMLRSALTAEQIALLDRLLQEGRWVQEQDPALWLSAISWDGPIHDGGRIVHHALASARADAAIALITQGKHVTAIGRSRGNVPLEHIFHDLGGGGQREAAAAVLHDSTLAEAEQRLLRILQNYFGPMMHQAAAIMNRAIFTCPADTLLGEAAAALGQTPHRGMPVVENGRAWGYVHRQLLENGIRHGLAGQAVRAYAEPLPEVAPETPISTLRTLLLEARHPMLAVQGETGPLQGIITATDLQRAETPLPFASERRVGRHYLHGEIHRQWGEAAISRLQELGRRAAAMGSSAYLVGGCVRDLLLQRNMTDIDVVIEGDALRLAADLAATVSASHLHSHPRFGTATLRFADQFRMDLASSRVEHYPQPGALPIVQAGGIQADLWRRDFTINAMAIALNPASFGQLLDPYRGLSDLQEGRLRVLHTLSFIEDPTRILRALRFSARFRFEMEAHTLGLMKNALAIDIFRHLSGPRLWREIRYLLQLSDLLPALRLLQEWRLWPLLRPPPADPAALFATVQRALTLRDWFQLSFPREPLLQDALFLRILWHDIPWAERQERLNYFQVGGADEIQNDLQRLPEIAAQLARGIRPSQRRALLSQLRVEGILALLAGHPQGPIQAAGLAYLQTDRHLASPLGAKEIMALGFAPGPAVGQWLKRLRDARLDGEISDEESARQWLLNNLKQPPCKP
;
A
#
# COMPACT_ATOMS: atom_id res chain seq x y z
N MET A 1 -38.77 -50.46 15.40
CA MET A 1 -39.34 -49.93 16.66
C MET A 1 -39.75 -48.49 16.34
N VAL A 2 -41.04 -48.16 16.15
CA VAL A 2 -42.14 -48.05 17.16
C VAL A 2 -41.87 -46.84 18.08
N ALA A 3 -42.69 -45.77 18.14
CA ALA A 3 -43.86 -45.34 17.35
C ALA A 3 -43.90 -43.78 17.28
N GLY A 4 -44.66 -43.11 16.40
CA GLY A 4 -46.10 -42.75 16.57
C GLY A 4 -46.22 -41.36 17.23
N LEU A 5 -47.07 -40.39 16.83
CA LEU A 5 -48.38 -40.36 16.16
C LEU A 5 -48.49 -39.02 15.34
N SER A 6 -48.92 -38.96 14.06
CA SER A 6 -50.30 -38.79 13.52
C SER A 6 -51.15 -37.67 14.16
N GLY A 7 -51.95 -36.83 13.45
CA GLY A 7 -52.36 -36.68 12.03
C GLY A 7 -53.40 -35.52 11.94
N GLY A 8 -54.00 -35.09 10.82
CA GLY A 8 -53.98 -35.50 9.41
C GLY A 8 -54.77 -34.53 8.47
N ARG A 9 -55.02 -34.93 7.22
CA ARG A 9 -55.86 -34.25 6.16
C ARG A 9 -57.33 -34.80 6.22
N PRO A 10 -58.33 -34.59 5.28
CA PRO A 10 -58.27 -34.03 3.89
C PRO A 10 -59.54 -33.35 3.25
N ARG A 11 -59.43 -32.97 1.94
CA ARG A 11 -60.52 -32.73 0.93
C ARG A 11 -61.40 -31.47 1.17
N ARG A 12 -62.20 -30.91 0.23
CA ARG A 12 -62.67 -31.19 -1.17
C ARG A 12 -62.94 -29.81 -1.87
N ALA A 13 -63.37 -29.58 -3.14
CA ALA A 13 -63.85 -30.42 -4.24
C ALA A 13 -63.51 -29.92 -5.69
N ARG A 14 -64.39 -29.16 -6.36
CA ARG A 14 -64.34 -28.66 -7.77
C ARG A 14 -65.20 -27.37 -7.91
N GLY A 15 -64.96 -26.57 -8.97
CA GLY A 15 -65.89 -25.57 -9.50
C GLY A 15 -65.52 -25.22 -10.95
N ALA A 16 -66.49 -24.93 -11.82
CA ALA A 16 -66.28 -24.59 -13.23
C ALA A 16 -67.28 -23.53 -13.71
N GLY A 17 -66.89 -22.68 -14.67
CA GLY A 17 -67.72 -21.61 -15.23
C GLY A 17 -67.10 -21.06 -16.52
N GLY A 18 -67.96 -20.71 -17.49
CA GLY A 18 -67.59 -20.37 -18.86
C GLY A 18 -67.30 -18.87 -19.14
N PRO A 19 -67.11 -18.50 -20.42
CA PRO A 19 -66.48 -17.25 -20.82
C PRO A 19 -67.47 -16.12 -21.18
N GLY A 20 -66.94 -14.89 -21.27
CA GLY A 20 -67.58 -13.75 -21.93
C GLY A 20 -66.54 -12.94 -22.70
N ALA A 21 -66.88 -12.52 -23.93
CA ALA A 21 -66.03 -11.72 -24.79
C ALA A 21 -66.54 -10.26 -24.88
N GLY A 22 -65.62 -9.31 -25.07
CA GLY A 22 -65.94 -7.89 -25.27
C GLY A 22 -64.67 -7.08 -25.51
N GLY A 23 -64.65 -6.27 -26.57
CA GLY A 23 -63.51 -5.43 -26.95
C GLY A 23 -63.86 -3.94 -26.98
N GLY A 24 -62.89 -3.11 -27.38
CA GLY A 24 -62.98 -1.64 -27.35
C GLY A 24 -62.15 -1.08 -26.18
N SER A 25 -60.93 -0.57 -26.33
CA SER A 25 -60.37 0.48 -27.21
C SER A 25 -60.33 1.88 -26.55
N ARG A 26 -59.40 2.71 -27.02
CA ARG A 26 -59.18 4.14 -26.69
C ARG A 26 -58.58 4.51 -25.32
N SER A 27 -57.27 4.69 -25.35
CA SER A 27 -56.57 5.97 -25.04
C SER A 27 -57.12 6.91 -23.95
N GLY A 28 -56.30 7.21 -22.94
CA GLY A 28 -56.57 8.32 -22.02
C GLY A 28 -55.44 8.57 -21.01
N THR A 29 -54.71 9.67 -21.20
CA THR A 29 -53.74 10.25 -20.25
C THR A 29 -54.35 10.56 -18.88
N GLY A 30 -53.64 10.24 -17.78
CA GLY A 30 -54.00 10.66 -16.42
C GLY A 30 -52.92 10.29 -15.39
N THR A 31 -52.68 11.13 -14.38
CA THR A 31 -51.59 10.95 -13.38
C THR A 31 -52.09 11.05 -11.93
N ARG A 32 -51.21 10.66 -10.98
CA ARG A 32 -51.34 10.70 -9.50
C ARG A 32 -52.25 9.60 -8.93
N SER A 33 -51.75 8.68 -8.10
CA SER A 33 -51.34 8.98 -6.71
C SER A 33 -50.49 7.86 -6.07
N ALA A 34 -49.76 8.20 -5.00
CA ALA A 34 -49.14 7.28 -4.03
C ALA A 34 -49.65 7.67 -2.62
N PRO A 35 -49.69 6.75 -1.62
CA PRO A 35 -48.49 6.29 -0.88
C PRO A 35 -48.46 4.76 -0.65
N GLY A 36 -47.45 4.12 -0.03
CA GLY A 36 -46.16 4.58 0.51
C GLY A 36 -45.96 4.30 2.01
N HIS A 37 -44.82 3.72 2.42
CA HIS A 37 -44.30 3.73 3.81
C HIS A 37 -42.79 3.40 3.88
N ALA A 38 -42.12 3.77 4.98
CA ALA A 38 -40.67 3.66 5.27
C ALA A 38 -40.41 2.57 6.35
N PRO A 39 -39.38 2.54 7.26
CA PRO A 39 -38.24 3.44 7.62
C PRO A 39 -36.84 2.82 7.30
N SER A 40 -35.64 3.45 7.44
CA SER A 40 -35.10 4.68 8.08
C SER A 40 -34.36 4.53 9.43
N ALA A 41 -33.03 4.75 9.43
CA ALA A 41 -32.16 5.34 10.48
C ALA A 41 -30.76 5.59 9.87
N ALA A 42 -30.23 6.81 9.67
CA ALA A 42 -29.79 7.87 10.61
C ALA A 42 -28.39 7.57 11.23
N THR A 43 -27.35 8.40 11.10
CA THR A 43 -27.14 9.82 11.52
C THR A 43 -25.75 10.33 11.01
N PRO A 44 -25.26 11.57 11.27
CA PRO A 44 -25.89 12.86 11.64
C PRO A 44 -25.53 14.03 10.68
N ARG A 45 -25.93 15.26 11.02
CA ARG A 45 -25.57 16.55 10.38
C ARG A 45 -25.08 17.58 11.43
N PRO A 46 -24.21 18.55 11.09
CA PRO A 46 -24.16 19.86 11.76
C PRO A 46 -25.25 20.83 11.24
N ALA A 47 -25.47 21.94 11.94
CA ALA A 47 -26.62 22.84 11.78
C ALA A 47 -26.34 24.06 10.83
N PRO A 48 -27.39 24.78 10.36
CA PRO A 48 -27.26 25.73 9.24
C PRO A 48 -27.10 27.21 9.65
N GLY A 49 -26.60 28.02 8.71
CA GLY A 49 -26.64 29.48 8.71
C GLY A 49 -27.40 30.03 7.49
N THR A 50 -28.06 31.17 7.67
CA THR A 50 -28.82 31.99 6.69
C THR A 50 -28.08 32.27 5.36
N ALA A 51 -28.75 32.49 4.22
CA ALA A 51 -30.17 32.83 4.01
C ALA A 51 -30.72 32.35 2.64
N GLN A 52 -32.05 32.22 2.55
CA GLN A 52 -32.76 32.07 1.28
C GLN A 52 -33.12 33.42 0.65
N ARG A 53 -32.88 33.57 -0.65
CA ARG A 53 -33.75 34.33 -1.56
C ARG A 53 -33.88 33.52 -2.86
N GLY A 54 -35.10 33.09 -3.18
CA GLY A 54 -35.37 32.33 -4.41
C GLY A 54 -36.02 33.21 -5.49
N CYS A 55 -35.95 32.74 -6.73
CA CYS A 55 -36.88 33.09 -7.81
C CYS A 55 -36.81 31.99 -8.88
N GLU A 56 -37.90 31.24 -9.06
CA GLU A 56 -38.04 30.39 -10.26
C GLU A 56 -38.39 31.28 -11.46
N GLY A 57 -37.85 30.95 -12.63
CA GLY A 57 -38.13 31.67 -13.88
C GLY A 57 -37.52 30.97 -15.10
N PRO A 58 -37.99 31.28 -16.32
CA PRO A 58 -37.36 30.81 -17.55
C PRO A 58 -35.94 31.40 -17.70
N GLY A 59 -35.06 30.68 -18.39
CA GLY A 59 -33.62 31.00 -18.46
C GLY A 59 -33.35 32.44 -18.90
N ARG A 60 -32.55 33.16 -18.11
CA ARG A 60 -32.11 34.51 -18.45
C ARG A 60 -31.10 34.47 -19.59
N ARG A 61 -31.57 34.75 -20.81
CA ARG A 61 -30.70 35.35 -21.84
C ARG A 61 -30.18 36.69 -21.30
N ILE A 62 -28.88 36.94 -21.46
CA ILE A 62 -28.24 38.20 -21.10
C ILE A 62 -28.64 39.24 -22.16
N SER A 63 -29.81 39.85 -21.98
CA SER A 63 -30.50 40.65 -22.99
C SER A 63 -30.02 42.12 -23.05
N HIS A 64 -28.72 42.35 -22.89
CA HIS A 64 -28.09 43.67 -22.99
C HIS A 64 -26.87 43.59 -23.92
N GLY A 65 -27.05 43.98 -25.19
CA GLY A 65 -25.92 44.16 -26.10
C GLY A 65 -25.13 45.43 -25.75
N TRP A 66 -23.80 45.31 -25.63
CA TRP A 66 -22.80 46.38 -25.71
C TRP A 66 -23.17 47.69 -24.99
N ARG A 67 -23.65 47.58 -23.74
CA ARG A 67 -23.95 48.75 -22.90
C ARG A 67 -22.75 49.12 -22.05
N ASN A 68 -22.09 50.21 -22.42
CA ASN A 68 -21.14 50.93 -21.56
C ASN A 68 -21.80 51.21 -20.20
N GLY A 69 -21.17 50.77 -19.11
CA GLY A 69 -21.69 50.95 -17.75
C GLY A 69 -21.82 49.67 -16.95
N LEU A 70 -20.73 48.93 -16.75
CA LEU A 70 -20.59 48.09 -15.56
C LEU A 70 -20.62 49.01 -14.34
N THR A 71 -21.54 48.77 -13.40
CA THR A 71 -21.53 49.43 -12.08
C THR A 71 -20.47 48.77 -11.20
N ALA A 72 -19.20 48.96 -11.57
CA ALA A 72 -18.06 48.30 -10.95
C ALA A 72 -17.97 48.64 -9.45
N VAL A 73 -17.92 47.59 -8.61
CA VAL A 73 -17.59 47.76 -7.19
C VAL A 73 -16.08 47.97 -7.10
N ALA A 74 -15.66 49.11 -6.55
CA ALA A 74 -14.23 49.42 -6.40
C ALA A 74 -13.50 48.33 -5.60
N GLY A 75 -12.38 47.83 -6.13
CA GLY A 75 -11.57 46.78 -5.51
C GLY A 75 -11.94 45.34 -5.86
N ALA A 76 -12.88 45.08 -6.79
CA ALA A 76 -13.27 43.73 -7.21
C ALA A 76 -12.76 43.39 -8.63
N TYR A 77 -11.82 42.44 -8.76
CA TYR A 77 -11.11 42.15 -10.01
C TYR A 77 -11.09 40.66 -10.42
N ILE A 78 -11.04 40.40 -11.73
CA ILE A 78 -10.75 39.08 -12.31
C ILE A 78 -9.40 39.16 -13.04
N LEU A 79 -8.49 38.23 -12.77
CA LEU A 79 -7.10 38.25 -13.25
C LEU A 79 -6.63 36.87 -13.75
N PRO A 80 -6.02 36.76 -14.95
CA PRO A 80 -5.28 35.59 -15.39
C PRO A 80 -3.81 35.63 -14.90
N HIS A 81 -3.01 34.62 -15.26
CA HIS A 81 -1.55 34.67 -15.15
C HIS A 81 -0.92 35.75 -16.07
N GLN A 82 0.35 36.10 -15.80
CA GLN A 82 1.08 37.21 -16.42
C GLN A 82 1.27 37.10 -17.94
N GLN A 83 1.17 35.91 -18.51
CA GLN A 83 1.39 35.64 -19.94
C GLN A 83 0.13 35.02 -20.56
N ALA A 84 -1.04 35.59 -20.23
CA ALA A 84 -2.35 35.06 -20.58
C ALA A 84 -2.45 34.65 -22.05
N ASP A 85 -2.92 33.42 -22.29
CA ASP A 85 -3.19 32.84 -23.58
C ASP A 85 -4.71 32.82 -23.87
N LEU A 86 -5.17 32.06 -24.88
CA LEU A 86 -6.58 32.05 -25.28
C LEU A 86 -7.44 31.27 -24.28
N ASP A 87 -6.90 30.30 -23.52
CA ASP A 87 -7.67 29.63 -22.46
C ASP A 87 -7.78 30.51 -21.21
N ALA A 88 -6.68 31.12 -20.77
CA ALA A 88 -6.73 32.10 -19.68
C ALA A 88 -7.66 33.28 -20.02
N PHE A 89 -7.71 33.70 -21.30
CA PHE A 89 -8.66 34.71 -21.78
C PHE A 89 -10.11 34.17 -21.90
N GLY A 90 -10.31 32.94 -22.35
CA GLY A 90 -11.61 32.28 -22.37
C GLY A 90 -12.22 32.16 -20.96
N ALA A 91 -11.41 31.75 -19.99
CA ALA A 91 -11.77 31.66 -18.58
C ALA A 91 -12.04 33.05 -17.98
N LEU A 92 -11.27 34.09 -18.35
CA LEU A 92 -11.51 35.48 -17.95
C LEU A 92 -12.90 35.98 -18.43
N ILE A 93 -13.25 35.69 -19.69
CA ILE A 93 -14.57 36.02 -20.24
C ILE A 93 -15.69 35.24 -19.53
N GLY A 94 -15.51 33.93 -19.33
CA GLY A 94 -16.46 33.07 -18.61
C GLY A 94 -16.70 33.54 -17.16
N ALA A 95 -15.65 33.88 -16.43
CA ALA A 95 -15.73 34.44 -15.09
C ALA A 95 -16.46 35.81 -15.08
N SER A 96 -16.24 36.68 -16.08
CA SER A 96 -16.96 37.95 -16.21
C SER A 96 -18.48 37.81 -16.48
N LEU A 97 -18.93 36.61 -16.88
CA LEU A 97 -20.34 36.28 -17.06
C LEU A 97 -20.98 35.71 -15.79
N LEU A 98 -20.20 34.99 -14.97
CA LEU A 98 -20.61 34.50 -13.65
C LEU A 98 -20.64 35.62 -12.60
N TYR A 99 -19.66 36.53 -12.64
CA TYR A 99 -19.40 37.54 -11.61
C TYR A 99 -19.46 38.97 -12.18
N PRO A 100 -20.64 39.48 -12.58
CA PRO A 100 -20.78 40.77 -13.28
C PRO A 100 -20.44 42.01 -12.43
N ASP A 101 -20.29 41.87 -11.12
CA ASP A 101 -19.86 42.95 -10.21
C ASP A 101 -18.33 43.12 -10.15
N TYR A 102 -17.56 42.22 -10.76
CA TYR A 102 -16.10 42.22 -10.82
C TYR A 102 -15.60 42.75 -12.17
N THR A 103 -14.50 43.50 -12.16
CA THR A 103 -13.88 44.04 -13.39
C THR A 103 -12.81 43.06 -13.91
N PRO A 104 -12.95 42.48 -15.12
CA PRO A 104 -11.90 41.66 -15.71
C PRO A 104 -10.75 42.55 -16.19
N LEU A 105 -9.52 42.20 -15.82
CA LEU A 105 -8.31 42.92 -16.19
C LEU A 105 -7.32 41.96 -16.87
N LEU A 106 -6.70 42.42 -17.96
CA LEU A 106 -5.65 41.70 -18.66
C LEU A 106 -4.30 42.37 -18.37
N PRO A 107 -3.34 41.67 -17.72
CA PRO A 107 -1.99 42.17 -17.53
C PRO A 107 -1.30 42.49 -18.86
N HIS A 108 -0.22 43.28 -18.82
CA HIS A 108 0.50 43.71 -20.04
C HIS A 108 1.20 42.56 -20.81
N GLY A 109 1.28 41.34 -20.24
CA GLY A 109 1.78 40.16 -20.94
C GLY A 109 0.63 39.31 -21.48
N THR A 110 0.73 38.96 -22.76
CA THR A 110 -0.25 38.15 -23.50
C THR A 110 0.51 37.21 -24.43
N SER A 111 -0.05 36.03 -24.75
CA SER A 111 0.52 35.13 -25.76
C SER A 111 0.53 35.82 -27.13
N PRO A 112 1.42 35.41 -28.07
CA PRO A 112 1.44 35.98 -29.42
C PRO A 112 0.09 35.86 -30.14
N ASP A 113 -0.62 34.76 -29.93
CA ASP A 113 -1.90 34.46 -30.56
C ASP A 113 -3.08 35.20 -29.88
N LEU A 114 -3.06 35.42 -28.54
CA LEU A 114 -4.00 36.35 -27.87
C LEU A 114 -3.74 37.81 -28.28
N HIS A 115 -2.47 38.22 -28.37
CA HIS A 115 -2.10 39.55 -28.83
C HIS A 115 -2.52 39.77 -30.30
N ARG A 116 -2.44 38.73 -31.13
CA ARG A 116 -2.96 38.74 -32.50
C ARG A 116 -4.50 38.88 -32.50
N LEU A 117 -5.21 38.07 -31.72
CA LEU A 117 -6.66 38.13 -31.59
C LEU A 117 -7.16 39.53 -31.22
N LEU A 118 -6.60 40.14 -30.18
CA LEU A 118 -6.99 41.47 -29.71
C LEU A 118 -6.59 42.60 -30.68
N ARG A 119 -5.64 42.36 -31.59
CA ARG A 119 -5.28 43.30 -32.66
C ARG A 119 -6.19 43.16 -33.89
N GLU A 120 -6.53 41.94 -34.28
CA GLU A 120 -7.40 41.66 -35.44
C GLU A 120 -8.88 41.90 -35.12
N ARG A 121 -9.30 41.67 -33.86
CA ARG A 121 -10.68 41.79 -33.35
C ARG A 121 -10.74 42.58 -32.03
N PRO A 122 -10.36 43.87 -32.02
CA PRO A 122 -10.26 44.67 -30.79
C PRO A 122 -11.58 44.82 -30.03
N GLU A 123 -12.73 44.62 -30.69
CA GLU A 123 -14.03 44.61 -30.02
C GLU A 123 -14.16 43.46 -29.02
N MET A 124 -13.45 42.33 -29.21
CA MET A 124 -13.44 41.21 -28.26
C MET A 124 -12.82 41.60 -26.91
N GLY A 125 -11.98 42.64 -26.87
CA GLY A 125 -11.41 43.19 -25.64
C GLY A 125 -12.32 44.17 -24.89
N ALA A 126 -13.49 44.56 -25.43
CA ALA A 126 -14.28 45.69 -24.92
C ALA A 126 -14.93 45.49 -23.53
N ARG A 127 -14.85 44.29 -22.94
CA ARG A 127 -15.22 44.02 -21.53
C ARG A 127 -14.09 44.32 -20.54
N LEU A 128 -12.84 44.42 -21.00
CA LEU A 128 -11.68 44.59 -20.13
C LEU A 128 -11.66 46.00 -19.52
N GLY A 129 -11.36 46.08 -18.22
CA GLY A 129 -11.06 47.34 -17.56
C GLY A 129 -9.68 47.89 -17.96
N GLU A 130 -9.45 49.17 -17.71
CA GLU A 130 -8.15 49.80 -17.94
C GLU A 130 -7.05 49.09 -17.13
N PRO A 131 -5.92 48.64 -17.72
CA PRO A 131 -4.90 47.87 -17.01
C PRO A 131 -4.34 48.54 -15.75
N ASP A 132 -4.18 49.88 -15.75
CA ASP A 132 -3.68 50.66 -14.60
C ASP A 132 -4.75 50.93 -13.53
N LEU A 133 -5.95 50.35 -13.65
CA LEU A 133 -7.04 50.59 -12.69
C LEU A 133 -6.73 49.95 -11.32
N LEU A 134 -5.99 48.84 -11.31
CA LEU A 134 -5.52 48.17 -10.09
C LEU A 134 -4.43 48.97 -9.33
N GLN A 135 -3.74 49.90 -10.00
CA GLN A 135 -2.82 50.86 -9.36
C GLN A 135 -3.58 52.03 -8.72
N ARG A 136 -4.76 52.38 -9.24
CA ARG A 136 -5.59 53.51 -8.78
C ARG A 136 -6.59 53.09 -7.69
N HIS A 137 -7.00 51.83 -7.68
CA HIS A 137 -7.92 51.24 -6.72
C HIS A 137 -7.39 49.87 -6.28
N PRO A 138 -6.93 49.72 -5.02
CA PRO A 138 -6.36 48.46 -4.55
C PRO A 138 -7.44 47.36 -4.49
N ALA A 139 -7.00 46.12 -4.70
CA ALA A 139 -7.89 44.97 -4.71
C ALA A 139 -8.30 44.56 -3.29
N THR A 140 -9.60 44.47 -3.05
CA THR A 140 -10.19 43.89 -1.83
C THR A 140 -10.70 42.48 -2.07
N ARG A 141 -11.09 42.16 -3.31
CA ARG A 141 -11.61 40.84 -3.72
C ARG A 141 -11.09 40.47 -5.10
N VAL A 142 -10.56 39.26 -5.26
CA VAL A 142 -9.94 38.80 -6.52
C VAL A 142 -10.45 37.42 -6.92
N ILE A 143 -10.76 37.29 -8.21
CA ILE A 143 -10.99 36.00 -8.87
C ILE A 143 -9.79 35.72 -9.77
N LEU A 144 -9.08 34.62 -9.53
CA LEU A 144 -8.04 34.12 -10.44
C LEU A 144 -8.62 33.10 -11.41
N VAL A 145 -8.12 33.14 -12.65
CA VAL A 145 -8.41 32.18 -13.72
C VAL A 145 -7.11 31.66 -14.33
N ASP A 146 -7.06 30.36 -14.62
CA ASP A 146 -5.85 29.59 -14.97
C ASP A 146 -4.61 29.92 -14.10
N CYS A 147 -4.84 30.16 -12.82
CA CYS A 147 -3.74 30.47 -11.90
C CYS A 147 -4.16 30.28 -10.45
N SER A 148 -3.31 29.58 -9.70
CA SER A 148 -3.47 29.36 -8.25
C SER A 148 -2.38 30.05 -7.42
N GLN A 149 -1.37 30.67 -8.06
CA GLN A 149 -0.16 31.19 -7.42
C GLN A 149 -0.01 32.70 -7.64
N ALA A 150 0.19 33.48 -6.57
CA ALA A 150 0.30 34.93 -6.66
C ALA A 150 1.47 35.39 -7.54
N GLU A 151 2.61 34.70 -7.48
CA GLU A 151 3.83 35.01 -8.24
C GLU A 151 3.61 34.96 -9.76
N ARG A 152 2.75 34.04 -10.24
CA ARG A 152 2.40 33.88 -11.67
C ARG A 152 1.58 35.03 -12.24
N ILE A 153 1.08 35.99 -11.43
CA ILE A 153 0.28 37.15 -11.88
C ILE A 153 1.21 38.31 -12.35
N GLY A 154 2.48 38.31 -11.95
CA GLY A 154 3.46 39.32 -12.35
C GLY A 154 3.38 40.63 -11.55
N PRO A 155 3.73 41.80 -12.13
CA PRO A 155 3.78 43.08 -11.42
C PRO A 155 2.51 43.45 -10.61
N PRO A 156 1.27 43.12 -11.03
CA PRO A 156 0.09 43.34 -10.21
C PRO A 156 0.14 42.62 -8.85
N ALA A 157 0.83 41.48 -8.71
CA ALA A 157 0.88 40.70 -7.47
C ALA A 157 1.41 41.51 -6.27
N ALA A 158 2.34 42.44 -6.51
CA ALA A 158 2.86 43.35 -5.47
C ALA A 158 1.79 44.33 -4.92
N LEU A 159 0.65 44.48 -5.61
CA LEU A 159 -0.48 45.32 -5.25
C LEU A 159 -1.67 44.50 -4.69
N LEU A 160 -1.54 43.18 -4.55
CA LEU A 160 -2.59 42.27 -4.05
C LEU A 160 -2.43 41.89 -2.56
N GLY A 161 -1.51 42.53 -1.84
CA GLY A 161 -1.17 42.19 -0.44
C GLY A 161 -2.27 42.45 0.60
N GLU A 162 -3.35 43.16 0.24
CA GLU A 162 -4.48 43.51 1.13
C GLU A 162 -5.81 42.85 0.73
N VAL A 163 -5.78 41.89 -0.20
CA VAL A 163 -6.99 41.19 -0.68
C VAL A 163 -7.58 40.30 0.42
N GLN A 164 -8.89 40.49 0.68
CA GLN A 164 -9.64 39.85 1.77
C GLN A 164 -10.38 38.59 1.31
N GLU A 165 -10.74 38.51 0.02
CA GLU A 165 -11.52 37.43 -0.58
C GLU A 165 -10.83 36.96 -1.87
N TRP A 166 -10.50 35.67 -1.94
CA TRP A 166 -9.89 35.04 -3.11
C TRP A 166 -10.78 33.90 -3.61
N ILE A 167 -11.13 33.92 -4.90
CA ILE A 167 -11.76 32.80 -5.61
C ILE A 167 -10.78 32.37 -6.72
N ILE A 168 -10.61 31.06 -6.93
CA ILE A 168 -9.63 30.52 -7.89
C ILE A 168 -10.32 29.49 -8.79
N TYR A 169 -10.23 29.68 -10.10
CA TYR A 169 -10.53 28.67 -11.11
C TYR A 169 -9.22 28.20 -11.76
N ASP A 170 -8.91 26.91 -11.63
CA ASP A 170 -7.64 26.34 -12.09
C ASP A 170 -7.81 24.83 -12.37
N HIS A 171 -7.42 24.37 -13.56
CA HIS A 171 -7.45 22.94 -13.92
C HIS A 171 -6.16 22.18 -13.52
N HIS A 172 -5.09 22.88 -13.15
CA HIS A 172 -3.82 22.30 -12.73
C HIS A 172 -3.96 21.55 -11.39
N PRO A 173 -3.12 20.53 -11.11
CA PRO A 173 -3.01 19.95 -9.77
C PRO A 173 -2.46 20.96 -8.75
N PRO A 174 -2.72 20.80 -7.44
CA PRO A 174 -2.20 21.71 -6.42
C PRO A 174 -0.67 21.75 -6.38
N LEU A 175 -0.09 22.95 -6.34
CA LEU A 175 1.34 23.19 -6.32
C LEU A 175 1.81 23.77 -4.98
N GLN A 176 3.12 23.69 -4.73
CA GLN A 176 3.73 24.40 -3.62
C GLN A 176 3.85 25.89 -4.00
N GLY A 177 3.09 26.76 -3.34
CA GLY A 177 2.95 28.18 -3.67
C GLY A 177 1.51 28.63 -3.97
N ASP A 178 0.54 27.70 -3.97
CA ASP A 178 -0.89 28.02 -4.08
C ASP A 178 -1.35 28.98 -2.95
N ILE A 179 -2.24 29.92 -3.28
CA ILE A 179 -2.76 30.92 -2.32
C ILE A 179 -3.59 30.24 -1.23
N VAL A 180 -3.13 30.38 0.02
CA VAL A 180 -3.76 29.77 1.19
C VAL A 180 -4.99 30.58 1.64
N GLY A 181 -6.12 29.90 1.78
CA GLY A 181 -7.38 30.49 2.28
C GLY A 181 -8.38 30.92 1.19
N ALA A 182 -8.08 30.69 -0.09
CA ALA A 182 -8.99 30.94 -1.20
C ALA A 182 -10.12 29.90 -1.33
N GLU A 183 -11.23 30.28 -1.97
CA GLU A 183 -12.24 29.37 -2.49
C GLU A 183 -11.76 28.80 -3.84
N VAL A 184 -11.40 27.50 -3.87
CA VAL A 184 -10.74 26.89 -5.04
C VAL A 184 -11.69 25.95 -5.81
N HIS A 185 -12.06 26.38 -7.02
CA HIS A 185 -12.80 25.61 -8.03
C HIS A 185 -11.83 24.90 -8.97
N ARG A 186 -11.31 23.75 -8.52
CA ARG A 186 -10.31 22.96 -9.24
C ARG A 186 -10.80 21.56 -9.57
N ALA A 187 -10.63 21.14 -10.82
CA ALA A 187 -10.86 19.77 -11.25
C ALA A 187 -10.07 19.48 -12.54
N ALA A 188 -9.74 18.20 -12.77
CA ALA A 188 -9.10 17.79 -14.03
C ALA A 188 -10.07 17.97 -15.22
N THR A 189 -9.69 18.89 -16.10
CA THR A 189 -10.27 19.18 -17.42
C THR A 189 -9.13 19.48 -18.38
N GLY A 190 -9.36 19.27 -19.68
CA GLY A 190 -8.37 19.53 -20.73
C GLY A 190 -8.09 21.01 -21.00
N ALA A 191 -8.82 21.92 -20.34
CA ALA A 191 -8.63 23.37 -20.31
C ALA A 191 -9.26 23.96 -19.02
N CYS A 192 -8.85 25.15 -18.58
CA CYS A 192 -9.47 25.89 -17.48
C CYS A 192 -10.84 26.47 -17.89
N THR A 193 -11.02 26.95 -19.14
CA THR A 193 -12.31 27.50 -19.60
C THR A 193 -13.47 26.51 -19.44
N THR A 194 -13.23 25.20 -19.59
CA THR A 194 -14.24 24.13 -19.38
C THR A 194 -14.92 24.26 -18.01
N LEU A 195 -14.20 24.64 -16.94
CA LEU A 195 -14.75 24.79 -15.60
C LEU A 195 -15.75 25.95 -15.52
N LEU A 196 -15.42 27.08 -16.16
CA LEU A 196 -16.28 28.27 -16.22
C LEU A 196 -17.53 28.00 -17.07
N VAL A 197 -17.38 27.24 -18.16
CA VAL A 197 -18.49 26.84 -19.03
C VAL A 197 -19.48 25.92 -18.31
N GLU A 198 -19.01 24.93 -17.54
CA GLU A 198 -19.89 24.08 -16.71
C GLU A 198 -20.62 24.89 -15.62
N ALA A 199 -19.97 25.90 -15.03
CA ALA A 199 -20.62 26.80 -14.08
C ALA A 199 -21.72 27.66 -14.73
N LEU A 200 -21.48 28.19 -15.95
CA LEU A 200 -22.48 28.93 -16.73
C LEU A 200 -23.67 28.04 -17.10
N GLN A 201 -23.43 26.79 -17.49
CA GLN A 201 -24.47 25.77 -17.73
C GLN A 201 -25.31 25.53 -16.47
N GLY A 202 -24.67 25.34 -15.31
CA GLY A 202 -25.34 25.09 -14.03
C GLY A 202 -26.26 26.23 -13.60
N LEU A 203 -25.83 27.48 -13.79
CA LEU A 203 -26.62 28.69 -13.53
C LEU A 203 -27.58 29.07 -14.67
N ARG A 204 -27.56 28.34 -15.79
CA ARG A 204 -28.34 28.60 -17.02
C ARG A 204 -28.12 30.00 -17.61
N LEU A 205 -26.89 30.51 -17.48
CA LEU A 205 -26.46 31.78 -18.07
C LEU A 205 -26.00 31.53 -19.50
N GLN A 206 -26.66 32.18 -20.47
CA GLN A 206 -26.31 32.03 -21.89
C GLN A 206 -25.33 33.14 -22.32
N PRO A 207 -24.08 32.82 -22.69
CA PRO A 207 -23.20 33.75 -23.38
C PRO A 207 -23.79 34.18 -24.73
N SER A 208 -23.36 35.33 -25.25
CA SER A 208 -23.60 35.71 -26.64
C SER A 208 -22.69 34.94 -27.60
N PRO A 209 -23.01 34.83 -28.90
CA PRO A 209 -22.18 34.11 -29.87
C PRO A 209 -20.69 34.51 -29.90
N PRO A 210 -20.30 35.80 -29.77
CA PRO A 210 -18.89 36.17 -29.65
C PRO A 210 -18.23 35.62 -28.38
N GLU A 211 -18.87 35.78 -27.22
CA GLU A 211 -18.36 35.27 -25.93
C GLU A 211 -18.26 33.73 -25.94
N ALA A 212 -19.21 33.05 -26.58
CA ALA A 212 -19.17 31.61 -26.78
C ALA A 212 -18.04 31.19 -27.73
N SER A 213 -17.75 31.99 -28.76
CA SER A 213 -16.62 31.76 -29.69
C SER A 213 -15.27 31.95 -29.02
N LEU A 214 -15.14 32.93 -28.12
CA LEU A 214 -13.92 33.14 -27.32
C LEU A 214 -13.67 31.98 -26.34
N MET A 215 -14.71 31.52 -25.64
CA MET A 215 -14.58 30.36 -24.75
C MET A 215 -14.31 29.06 -25.53
N LEU A 216 -14.84 28.92 -26.75
CA LEU A 216 -14.55 27.78 -27.62
C LEU A 216 -13.09 27.80 -28.10
N LEU A 217 -12.60 28.98 -28.48
CA LEU A 217 -11.21 29.20 -28.90
C LEU A 217 -10.22 28.83 -27.80
N GLY A 218 -10.47 29.23 -26.55
CA GLY A 218 -9.62 28.89 -25.41
C GLY A 218 -9.52 27.38 -25.15
N ILE A 219 -10.65 26.67 -25.08
CA ILE A 219 -10.64 25.21 -24.91
C ILE A 219 -9.89 24.53 -26.08
N LEU A 220 -10.03 25.03 -27.31
CA LEU A 220 -9.36 24.45 -28.47
C LEU A 220 -7.85 24.75 -28.55
N GLU A 221 -7.33 25.78 -27.87
CA GLU A 221 -5.89 26.03 -27.79
C GLU A 221 -5.20 25.02 -26.87
N ASP A 222 -5.57 24.99 -25.57
CA ASP A 222 -4.90 24.14 -24.57
C ASP A 222 -5.11 22.63 -24.81
N THR A 223 -6.24 22.25 -25.42
CA THR A 223 -6.49 20.85 -25.81
C THR A 223 -5.86 20.44 -27.15
N ASP A 224 -5.12 21.34 -27.81
CA ASP A 224 -4.69 21.24 -29.22
C ASP A 224 -5.79 20.65 -30.13
N HIS A 225 -6.91 21.36 -30.26
CA HIS A 225 -8.06 20.94 -31.05
C HIS A 225 -8.69 19.60 -30.56
N LEU A 226 -8.74 19.38 -29.24
CA LEU A 226 -9.20 18.15 -28.60
C LEU A 226 -8.35 16.89 -28.94
N ARG A 227 -7.04 17.06 -29.14
CA ARG A 227 -6.09 15.99 -29.51
C ARG A 227 -5.11 15.59 -28.41
N THR A 228 -4.94 16.40 -27.37
CA THR A 228 -4.04 16.09 -26.24
C THR A 228 -4.60 14.99 -25.31
N PRO A 229 -3.74 14.23 -24.60
CA PRO A 229 -4.18 13.13 -23.73
C PRO A 229 -4.83 13.57 -22.41
N ASN A 230 -4.79 14.87 -22.06
CA ASN A 230 -5.52 15.45 -20.92
C ASN A 230 -7.00 15.75 -21.25
N VAL A 231 -7.44 15.65 -22.51
CA VAL A 231 -8.82 15.90 -22.94
C VAL A 231 -9.79 14.95 -22.24
N THR A 232 -10.83 15.52 -21.62
CA THR A 232 -11.86 14.76 -20.92
C THR A 232 -13.19 14.81 -21.66
N PRO A 233 -14.15 13.92 -21.35
CA PRO A 233 -15.53 14.03 -21.81
C PRO A 233 -16.28 15.30 -21.32
N ARG A 234 -15.67 16.16 -20.49
CA ARG A 234 -16.24 17.46 -20.07
C ARG A 234 -15.92 18.53 -21.11
N ASP A 235 -14.69 18.61 -21.57
CA ASP A 235 -14.21 19.56 -22.59
C ASP A 235 -15.02 19.39 -23.89
N LEU A 236 -15.20 18.14 -24.34
CA LEU A 236 -16.07 17.77 -25.46
C LEU A 236 -17.52 18.25 -25.31
N ARG A 237 -18.08 18.27 -24.08
CA ARG A 237 -19.44 18.77 -23.81
C ARG A 237 -19.47 20.29 -23.71
N ALA A 238 -18.43 20.92 -23.17
CA ALA A 238 -18.28 22.37 -23.14
C ALA A 238 -18.22 22.92 -24.57
N CYS A 239 -17.35 22.37 -25.44
CA CYS A 239 -17.30 22.72 -26.86
C CYS A 239 -18.66 22.54 -27.56
N ALA A 240 -19.33 21.39 -27.37
CA ALA A 240 -20.63 21.14 -27.96
C ALA A 240 -21.69 22.17 -27.51
N TRP A 241 -21.78 22.46 -26.22
CA TRP A 241 -22.73 23.45 -25.68
C TRP A 241 -22.43 24.89 -26.12
N LEU A 242 -21.15 25.26 -26.26
CA LEU A 242 -20.76 26.56 -26.80
C LEU A 242 -21.19 26.72 -28.26
N VAL A 243 -21.06 25.67 -29.08
CA VAL A 243 -21.61 25.63 -30.44
C VAL A 243 -23.14 25.70 -30.42
N GLU A 244 -23.84 25.07 -29.45
CA GLU A 244 -25.29 25.27 -29.24
C GLU A 244 -25.65 26.72 -28.84
N GLN A 245 -24.74 27.48 -28.21
CA GLN A 245 -24.94 28.91 -27.93
C GLN A 245 -24.57 29.80 -29.14
N GLY A 246 -24.10 29.22 -30.24
CA GLY A 246 -23.76 29.90 -31.49
C GLY A 246 -22.28 30.24 -31.68
N ALA A 247 -21.36 29.57 -30.98
CA ALA A 247 -19.93 29.74 -31.17
C ALA A 247 -19.48 29.37 -32.61
N ASP A 248 -18.65 30.21 -33.23
CA ASP A 248 -18.11 29.96 -34.57
C ASP A 248 -16.86 29.07 -34.51
N LEU A 249 -17.08 27.77 -34.67
CA LEU A 249 -16.03 26.75 -34.74
C LEU A 249 -15.12 26.90 -35.97
N ALA A 250 -15.61 27.46 -37.08
CA ALA A 250 -14.81 27.63 -38.29
C ALA A 250 -13.81 28.77 -38.13
N TRP A 251 -14.26 29.89 -37.55
CA TRP A 251 -13.40 31.01 -37.16
C TRP A 251 -12.39 30.60 -36.07
N ALA A 252 -12.82 29.90 -35.01
CA ALA A 252 -11.90 29.45 -33.95
C ALA A 252 -10.80 28.55 -34.51
N GLY A 253 -11.16 27.59 -35.37
CA GLY A 253 -10.20 26.74 -36.08
C GLY A 253 -9.40 27.46 -37.16
N GLU A 254 -9.73 28.69 -37.57
CA GLU A 254 -8.91 29.54 -38.45
C GLU A 254 -7.91 30.39 -37.64
N MET A 255 -8.30 30.90 -36.48
CA MET A 255 -7.39 31.60 -35.56
C MET A 255 -6.24 30.69 -35.10
N LEU A 256 -6.53 29.44 -34.71
CA LEU A 256 -5.54 28.45 -34.27
C LEU A 256 -4.69 27.84 -35.41
N ARG A 257 -4.94 28.20 -36.68
CA ARG A 257 -4.07 27.81 -37.81
C ARG A 257 -2.87 28.76 -37.92
N SER A 258 -2.10 28.86 -36.83
CA SER A 258 -0.88 29.67 -36.75
C SER A 258 0.23 29.07 -37.62
N ALA A 259 0.49 29.69 -38.77
CA ALA A 259 1.61 29.32 -39.61
C ALA A 259 2.94 29.55 -38.87
N LEU A 260 3.88 28.62 -39.01
CA LEU A 260 5.24 28.80 -38.49
C LEU A 260 5.88 30.05 -39.10
N THR A 261 6.58 30.84 -38.28
CA THR A 261 7.30 32.02 -38.78
C THR A 261 8.47 31.57 -39.66
N ALA A 262 9.02 32.47 -40.50
CA ALA A 262 10.17 32.15 -41.34
C ALA A 262 11.39 31.65 -40.53
N GLU A 263 11.57 32.16 -39.32
CA GLU A 263 12.61 31.71 -38.38
C GLU A 263 12.31 30.31 -37.82
N GLN A 264 11.06 30.03 -37.44
CA GLN A 264 10.64 28.70 -36.98
C GLN A 264 10.73 27.66 -38.10
N ILE A 265 10.45 28.05 -39.37
CA ILE A 265 10.63 27.19 -40.55
C ILE A 265 12.13 26.90 -40.77
N ALA A 266 13.01 27.90 -40.67
CA ALA A 266 14.45 27.72 -40.84
C ALA A 266 15.05 26.82 -39.74
N LEU A 267 14.58 26.95 -38.48
CA LEU A 267 14.99 26.05 -37.39
C LEU A 267 14.43 24.63 -37.58
N LEU A 268 13.18 24.47 -38.05
CA LEU A 268 12.60 23.16 -38.39
C LEU A 268 13.37 22.46 -39.51
N ASP A 269 13.65 23.16 -40.61
CA ASP A 269 14.44 22.65 -41.73
C ASP A 269 15.83 22.22 -41.27
N ARG A 270 16.52 23.05 -40.47
CA ARG A 270 17.85 22.70 -39.94
C ARG A 270 17.83 21.50 -39.01
N LEU A 271 16.81 21.37 -38.15
CA LEU A 271 16.61 20.19 -37.31
C LEU A 271 16.34 18.93 -38.14
N LEU A 272 15.59 19.05 -39.23
CA LEU A 272 15.28 17.92 -40.13
C LEU A 272 16.51 17.47 -40.95
N GLN A 273 17.38 18.39 -41.35
CA GLN A 273 18.62 18.08 -42.10
C GLN A 273 19.67 17.35 -41.25
N GLU A 274 19.88 17.78 -40.00
CA GLU A 274 20.87 17.18 -39.08
C GLU A 274 20.27 16.07 -38.18
N GLY A 275 19.04 15.67 -38.48
CA GLY A 275 18.30 14.66 -37.72
C GLY A 275 18.60 13.24 -38.18
N ARG A 276 18.88 12.35 -37.22
CA ARG A 276 19.22 10.95 -37.43
C ARG A 276 18.38 10.01 -36.57
N TRP A 277 18.18 8.78 -37.05
CA TRP A 277 17.61 7.71 -36.25
C TRP A 277 18.63 7.19 -35.23
N VAL A 278 18.21 7.13 -33.96
CA VAL A 278 18.92 6.38 -32.90
C VAL A 278 18.43 4.92 -32.91
N GLN A 279 17.14 4.74 -33.23
CA GLN A 279 16.48 3.45 -33.36
C GLN A 279 15.34 3.59 -34.37
N GLU A 280 15.30 2.75 -35.42
CA GLU A 280 14.28 2.87 -36.48
C GLU A 280 12.97 2.14 -36.17
N GLN A 281 12.94 1.27 -35.16
CA GLN A 281 11.81 0.39 -34.87
C GLN A 281 11.58 0.19 -33.35
N ASP A 282 10.33 0.36 -32.93
CA ASP A 282 9.72 -0.11 -31.66
C ASP A 282 10.53 0.17 -30.36
N PRO A 283 10.55 1.43 -29.87
CA PRO A 283 10.00 2.64 -30.49
C PRO A 283 10.95 3.25 -31.54
N ALA A 284 10.38 3.94 -32.52
CA ALA A 284 11.17 4.70 -33.49
C ALA A 284 11.67 6.03 -32.87
N LEU A 285 12.97 6.13 -32.61
CA LEU A 285 13.62 7.25 -31.91
C LEU A 285 14.47 8.09 -32.86
N TRP A 286 14.13 9.37 -32.98
CA TRP A 286 14.81 10.34 -33.83
C TRP A 286 15.48 11.43 -32.99
N LEU A 287 16.70 11.79 -33.35
CA LEU A 287 17.56 12.74 -32.63
C LEU A 287 18.21 13.72 -33.60
N SER A 288 18.12 15.01 -33.31
CA SER A 288 18.82 16.07 -34.03
C SER A 288 19.68 16.89 -33.09
N ALA A 289 20.89 17.25 -33.50
CA ALA A 289 21.88 17.95 -32.68
C ALA A 289 22.53 19.09 -33.48
N ILE A 290 22.23 20.34 -33.10
CA ILE A 290 22.61 21.54 -33.88
C ILE A 290 23.16 22.69 -33.01
N SER A 291 23.79 23.66 -33.67
CA SER A 291 24.05 25.00 -33.12
C SER A 291 23.08 25.99 -33.77
N TRP A 292 22.57 26.96 -33.01
CA TRP A 292 21.59 27.94 -33.49
C TRP A 292 21.78 29.31 -32.84
N ASP A 293 22.20 30.29 -33.63
CA ASP A 293 22.51 31.65 -33.15
C ASP A 293 21.27 32.57 -33.06
N GLY A 294 20.13 32.15 -33.62
CA GLY A 294 18.86 32.86 -33.50
C GLY A 294 18.12 32.57 -32.18
N PRO A 295 17.02 33.28 -31.89
CA PRO A 295 16.16 32.93 -30.75
C PRO A 295 15.46 31.58 -30.96
N ILE A 296 15.08 30.92 -29.87
CA ILE A 296 14.24 29.71 -29.87
C ILE A 296 12.85 30.09 -29.34
N HIS A 297 12.02 30.66 -30.20
CA HIS A 297 10.61 30.93 -29.88
C HIS A 297 9.76 29.68 -30.14
N ASP A 298 9.16 29.14 -29.08
CA ASP A 298 8.34 27.92 -29.12
C ASP A 298 9.04 26.72 -29.81
N GLY A 299 10.24 26.39 -29.31
CA GLY A 299 10.96 25.18 -29.73
C GLY A 299 10.16 23.89 -29.47
N GLY A 300 9.17 23.93 -28.58
CA GLY A 300 8.26 22.81 -28.31
C GLY A 300 7.40 22.45 -29.52
N ARG A 301 6.76 23.43 -30.15
CA ARG A 301 5.99 23.26 -31.39
C ARG A 301 6.89 22.88 -32.56
N ILE A 302 8.09 23.45 -32.66
CA ILE A 302 9.06 23.10 -33.71
C ILE A 302 9.43 21.61 -33.63
N VAL A 303 9.77 21.09 -32.44
CA VAL A 303 10.10 19.66 -32.27
C VAL A 303 8.86 18.76 -32.44
N HIS A 304 7.65 19.26 -32.19
CA HIS A 304 6.42 18.53 -32.54
C HIS A 304 6.24 18.41 -34.06
N HIS A 305 6.51 19.46 -34.84
CA HIS A 305 6.54 19.36 -36.30
C HIS A 305 7.66 18.44 -36.80
N ALA A 306 8.82 18.43 -36.14
CA ALA A 306 9.89 17.48 -36.45
C ALA A 306 9.47 16.02 -36.20
N LEU A 307 8.81 15.73 -35.07
CA LEU A 307 8.20 14.43 -34.76
C LEU A 307 7.23 13.96 -35.85
N ALA A 308 6.34 14.86 -36.30
CA ALA A 308 5.39 14.57 -37.35
C ALA A 308 6.06 14.27 -38.71
N SER A 309 7.02 15.12 -39.11
CA SER A 309 7.76 14.99 -40.38
C SER A 309 8.67 13.76 -40.42
N ALA A 310 9.42 13.50 -39.35
CA ALA A 310 10.26 12.31 -39.23
C ALA A 310 9.44 11.01 -39.06
N ARG A 311 8.14 11.14 -38.72
CA ARG A 311 7.20 10.04 -38.40
C ARG A 311 7.58 9.19 -37.18
N ALA A 312 8.56 9.62 -36.39
CA ALA A 312 9.07 8.94 -35.20
C ALA A 312 8.03 8.83 -34.06
N ASP A 313 8.30 7.94 -33.10
CA ASP A 313 7.54 7.80 -31.84
C ASP A 313 8.02 8.78 -30.77
N ALA A 314 9.31 9.15 -30.81
CA ALA A 314 9.83 10.34 -30.17
C ALA A 314 10.87 11.05 -31.04
N ALA A 315 10.88 12.38 -30.92
CA ALA A 315 11.86 13.28 -31.49
C ALA A 315 12.51 14.06 -30.35
N ILE A 316 13.85 14.10 -30.34
CA ILE A 316 14.62 14.92 -29.40
C ILE A 316 15.54 15.84 -30.20
N ALA A 317 15.53 17.13 -29.86
CA ALA A 317 16.46 18.12 -30.38
C ALA A 317 17.42 18.56 -29.28
N LEU A 318 18.72 18.63 -29.59
CA LEU A 318 19.75 19.28 -28.79
C LEU A 318 20.21 20.53 -29.54
N ILE A 319 19.95 21.72 -28.98
CA ILE A 319 20.20 23.00 -29.65
C ILE A 319 21.19 23.80 -28.81
N THR A 320 22.37 24.09 -29.37
CA THR A 320 23.41 24.86 -28.68
C THR A 320 23.24 26.35 -28.92
N GLN A 321 23.29 27.13 -27.84
CA GLN A 321 23.31 28.59 -27.86
C GLN A 321 24.44 29.09 -26.93
N GLY A 322 25.55 29.55 -27.52
CA GLY A 322 26.72 30.01 -26.78
C GLY A 322 27.36 28.93 -25.90
N LYS A 323 27.11 28.97 -24.59
CA LYS A 323 27.64 28.03 -23.58
C LYS A 323 26.62 27.02 -23.03
N HIS A 324 25.40 26.99 -23.59
CA HIS A 324 24.32 26.18 -23.07
C HIS A 324 23.72 25.31 -24.18
N VAL A 325 23.38 24.06 -23.85
CA VAL A 325 22.66 23.15 -24.75
C VAL A 325 21.24 22.98 -24.23
N THR A 326 20.27 23.46 -24.99
CA THR A 326 18.85 23.30 -24.73
C THR A 326 18.38 22.00 -25.37
N ALA A 327 17.97 21.04 -24.56
CA ALA A 327 17.31 19.82 -25.01
C ALA A 327 15.79 20.01 -25.02
N ILE A 328 15.12 19.57 -26.08
CA ILE A 328 13.65 19.59 -26.21
C ILE A 328 13.19 18.25 -26.78
N GLY A 329 12.23 17.60 -26.12
CA GLY A 329 11.67 16.32 -26.53
C GLY A 329 10.16 16.39 -26.81
N ARG A 330 9.70 15.64 -27.81
CA ARG A 330 8.27 15.36 -28.07
C ARG A 330 8.05 13.89 -28.41
N SER A 331 6.97 13.29 -27.91
CA SER A 331 6.60 11.90 -28.16
C SER A 331 5.09 11.73 -28.37
N ARG A 332 4.69 10.63 -29.02
CA ARG A 332 3.32 10.12 -29.11
C ARG A 332 2.82 9.43 -27.82
N GLY A 333 3.57 9.49 -26.71
CA GLY A 333 3.21 8.92 -25.41
C GLY A 333 3.66 7.47 -25.20
N ASN A 334 4.21 6.81 -26.22
CA ASN A 334 4.85 5.50 -26.10
C ASN A 334 6.31 5.56 -25.59
N VAL A 335 6.97 6.72 -25.67
CA VAL A 335 8.32 6.94 -25.12
C VAL A 335 8.24 7.82 -23.87
N PRO A 336 8.75 7.39 -22.70
CA PRO A 336 8.65 8.15 -21.46
C PRO A 336 9.71 9.27 -21.38
N LEU A 337 9.42 10.41 -22.00
CA LEU A 337 10.32 11.56 -22.02
C LEU A 337 10.54 12.19 -20.64
N GLU A 338 9.57 12.11 -19.74
CA GLU A 338 9.65 12.60 -18.37
C GLU A 338 10.81 11.94 -17.59
N HIS A 339 11.06 10.66 -17.89
CA HIS A 339 12.17 9.89 -17.31
C HIS A 339 13.50 10.21 -18.00
N ILE A 340 13.52 10.20 -19.33
CA ILE A 340 14.73 10.46 -20.13
C ILE A 340 15.30 11.86 -19.85
N PHE A 341 14.42 12.87 -19.71
CA PHE A 341 14.82 14.24 -19.44
C PHE A 341 15.16 14.51 -17.98
N HIS A 342 14.52 13.84 -17.02
CA HIS A 342 14.93 13.88 -15.61
C HIS A 342 16.40 13.44 -15.46
N ASP A 343 16.77 12.30 -16.08
CA ASP A 343 18.14 11.77 -15.98
C ASP A 343 19.15 12.56 -16.84
N LEU A 344 18.68 13.33 -17.81
CA LEU A 344 19.45 14.36 -18.52
C LEU A 344 19.66 15.63 -17.68
N GLY A 345 18.80 15.90 -16.69
CA GLY A 345 18.88 17.06 -15.79
C GLY A 345 17.84 18.16 -16.04
N GLY A 346 16.72 17.84 -16.70
CA GLY A 346 15.58 18.74 -16.91
C GLY A 346 14.27 18.18 -16.34
N GLY A 347 13.15 18.56 -16.96
CA GLY A 347 11.82 18.14 -16.52
C GLY A 347 10.77 18.20 -17.63
N GLY A 348 9.57 17.72 -17.35
CA GLY A 348 8.47 17.70 -18.30
C GLY A 348 7.42 16.63 -18.00
N GLN A 349 6.57 16.42 -19.00
CA GLN A 349 5.57 15.37 -19.05
C GLN A 349 6.00 14.28 -20.07
N ARG A 350 5.23 13.20 -20.15
CA ARG A 350 5.56 12.00 -20.92
C ARG A 350 5.63 12.27 -22.44
N GLU A 351 4.78 13.15 -22.93
CA GLU A 351 4.65 13.55 -24.32
C GLU A 351 5.57 14.75 -24.67
N ALA A 352 6.04 15.50 -23.68
CA ALA A 352 6.71 16.78 -23.85
C ALA A 352 7.65 17.14 -22.69
N ALA A 353 8.95 17.24 -22.96
CA ALA A 353 9.96 17.58 -21.95
C ALA A 353 11.05 18.53 -22.47
N ALA A 354 11.78 19.17 -21.54
CA ALA A 354 12.89 20.08 -21.85
C ALA A 354 13.97 20.06 -20.75
N ALA A 355 15.22 20.34 -21.13
CA ALA A 355 16.35 20.51 -20.21
C ALA A 355 17.28 21.61 -20.70
N VAL A 356 17.96 22.30 -19.80
CA VAL A 356 19.05 23.24 -20.13
C VAL A 356 20.33 22.72 -19.49
N LEU A 357 21.32 22.42 -20.31
CA LEU A 357 22.62 21.91 -19.88
C LEU A 357 23.61 23.07 -19.85
N HIS A 358 23.97 23.50 -18.63
CA HIS A 358 25.02 24.49 -18.40
C HIS A 358 26.41 23.83 -18.50
N ASP A 359 27.38 24.59 -19.04
CA ASP A 359 28.79 24.20 -19.17
C ASP A 359 29.03 22.81 -19.82
N SER A 360 28.17 22.42 -20.77
CA SER A 360 28.29 21.21 -21.57
C SER A 360 28.41 21.56 -23.05
N THR A 361 29.29 20.85 -23.78
CA THR A 361 29.29 20.90 -25.24
C THR A 361 28.16 20.04 -25.83
N LEU A 362 27.78 20.33 -27.08
CA LEU A 362 26.79 19.54 -27.83
C LEU A 362 27.12 18.04 -27.87
N ALA A 363 28.41 17.70 -28.05
CA ALA A 363 28.87 16.32 -28.12
C ALA A 363 28.75 15.59 -26.76
N GLU A 364 29.01 16.27 -25.65
CA GLU A 364 28.84 15.69 -24.31
C GLU A 364 27.37 15.50 -23.95
N ALA A 365 26.52 16.48 -24.31
CA ALA A 365 25.07 16.38 -24.19
C ALA A 365 24.52 15.20 -25.00
N GLU A 366 24.96 15.04 -26.24
CA GLU A 366 24.56 13.93 -27.11
C GLU A 366 25.04 12.57 -26.57
N GLN A 367 26.32 12.45 -26.17
CA GLN A 367 26.84 11.22 -25.56
C GLN A 367 26.19 10.88 -24.22
N ARG A 368 25.72 11.86 -23.45
CA ARG A 368 24.91 11.63 -22.25
C ARG A 368 23.53 11.10 -22.62
N LEU A 369 22.85 11.74 -23.56
CA LEU A 369 21.52 11.31 -24.02
C LEU A 369 21.54 9.90 -24.63
N LEU A 370 22.50 9.59 -25.51
CA LEU A 370 22.61 8.27 -26.14
C LEU A 370 22.81 7.15 -25.11
N ARG A 371 23.59 7.38 -24.04
CA ARG A 371 23.75 6.42 -22.93
C ARG A 371 22.46 6.24 -22.12
N ILE A 372 21.68 7.31 -21.93
CA ILE A 372 20.35 7.22 -21.30
C ILE A 372 19.44 6.35 -22.18
N LEU A 373 19.31 6.67 -23.47
CA LEU A 373 18.46 5.91 -24.40
C LEU A 373 18.85 4.41 -24.47
N GLN A 374 20.15 4.09 -24.51
CA GLN A 374 20.64 2.70 -24.48
C GLN A 374 20.24 1.93 -23.21
N ASN A 375 20.16 2.61 -22.05
CA ASN A 375 19.70 1.99 -20.81
C ASN A 375 18.18 1.74 -20.78
N TYR A 376 17.40 2.56 -21.51
CA TYR A 376 15.94 2.41 -21.61
C TYR A 376 15.51 1.37 -22.67
N PHE A 377 16.22 1.26 -23.80
CA PHE A 377 15.81 0.47 -24.98
C PHE A 377 16.81 -0.64 -25.38
N GLY A 378 17.61 -1.13 -24.44
CA GLY A 378 18.65 -2.14 -24.71
C GLY A 378 18.09 -3.49 -25.21
N PRO A 379 18.78 -4.17 -26.16
CA PRO A 379 18.19 -5.24 -26.98
C PRO A 379 17.71 -6.49 -26.23
N MET A 380 18.23 -6.77 -25.02
CA MET A 380 17.73 -7.88 -24.18
C MET A 380 16.31 -7.66 -23.63
N MET A 381 15.75 -6.44 -23.71
CA MET A 381 14.43 -6.14 -23.14
C MET A 381 13.26 -6.53 -24.07
N HIS A 382 13.52 -6.83 -25.35
CA HIS A 382 12.51 -6.92 -26.41
C HIS A 382 12.31 -8.33 -27.02
N GLN A 383 12.75 -9.38 -26.31
CA GLN A 383 12.70 -10.79 -26.77
C GLN A 383 11.91 -11.71 -25.81
N ALA A 384 11.39 -12.82 -26.33
CA ALA A 384 10.63 -13.83 -25.60
C ALA A 384 11.33 -14.29 -24.30
N ALA A 385 12.64 -14.56 -24.35
CA ALA A 385 13.43 -15.03 -23.20
C ALA A 385 13.42 -14.09 -21.98
N ALA A 386 13.13 -12.80 -22.20
CA ALA A 386 13.12 -11.76 -21.17
C ALA A 386 11.75 -11.55 -20.52
N ILE A 387 10.65 -11.85 -21.24
CA ILE A 387 9.27 -11.70 -20.75
C ILE A 387 8.59 -13.03 -20.42
N MET A 388 9.19 -14.17 -20.77
CA MET A 388 8.62 -15.48 -20.49
C MET A 388 8.54 -15.81 -19.00
N ASN A 389 7.38 -16.31 -18.59
CA ASN A 389 7.21 -16.91 -17.28
C ASN A 389 7.86 -18.30 -17.28
N ARG A 390 8.96 -18.42 -16.53
CA ARG A 390 9.74 -19.67 -16.36
C ARG A 390 9.18 -20.59 -15.26
N ALA A 391 8.27 -20.08 -14.42
CA ALA A 391 7.58 -20.87 -13.39
C ALA A 391 6.34 -21.57 -13.98
N ILE A 392 6.57 -22.41 -15.00
CA ILE A 392 5.50 -23.06 -15.75
C ILE A 392 4.87 -24.18 -14.92
N PHE A 393 3.59 -24.03 -14.58
CA PHE A 393 2.80 -25.17 -14.10
C PHE A 393 2.43 -26.04 -15.30
N THR A 394 2.84 -27.30 -15.32
CA THR A 394 2.63 -28.25 -16.43
C THR A 394 2.12 -29.60 -15.94
N CYS A 395 1.53 -30.41 -16.82
CA CYS A 395 1.24 -31.81 -16.54
C CYS A 395 1.89 -32.75 -17.58
N PRO A 396 2.42 -33.91 -17.16
CA PRO A 396 2.76 -35.01 -18.07
C PRO A 396 1.57 -35.43 -18.95
N ALA A 397 1.85 -35.78 -20.21
CA ALA A 397 0.85 -36.17 -21.22
C ALA A 397 -0.04 -37.37 -20.81
N ASP A 398 0.46 -38.25 -19.96
CA ASP A 398 -0.21 -39.43 -19.41
C ASP A 398 -1.06 -39.17 -18.15
N THR A 399 -0.95 -37.99 -17.53
CA THR A 399 -1.74 -37.57 -16.35
C THR A 399 -3.24 -37.76 -16.58
N LEU A 400 -3.99 -38.21 -15.56
CA LEU A 400 -5.44 -38.40 -15.69
C LEU A 400 -6.18 -37.05 -15.64
N LEU A 401 -7.30 -36.92 -16.38
CA LEU A 401 -8.10 -35.68 -16.41
C LEU A 401 -8.56 -35.23 -15.02
N GLY A 402 -8.90 -36.16 -14.12
CA GLY A 402 -9.28 -35.86 -12.74
C GLY A 402 -8.13 -35.25 -11.92
N GLU A 403 -6.92 -35.76 -12.11
CA GLU A 403 -5.71 -35.31 -11.43
C GLU A 403 -5.26 -33.95 -11.98
N ALA A 404 -5.27 -33.78 -13.31
CA ALA A 404 -4.97 -32.52 -13.96
C ALA A 404 -5.99 -31.41 -13.60
N ALA A 405 -7.27 -31.75 -13.41
CA ALA A 405 -8.27 -30.81 -12.91
C ALA A 405 -7.99 -30.38 -11.46
N ALA A 406 -7.68 -31.34 -10.58
CA ALA A 406 -7.35 -31.08 -9.19
C ALA A 406 -6.08 -30.24 -9.06
N ALA A 407 -5.07 -30.51 -9.90
CA ALA A 407 -3.85 -29.73 -10.01
C ALA A 407 -4.13 -28.30 -10.51
N LEU A 408 -4.82 -28.15 -11.65
CA LEU A 408 -5.12 -26.83 -12.22
C LEU A 408 -5.99 -25.98 -11.28
N GLY A 409 -6.95 -26.59 -10.58
CA GLY A 409 -7.87 -25.92 -9.65
C GLY A 409 -7.18 -25.22 -8.48
N GLN A 410 -5.96 -25.61 -8.15
CA GLN A 410 -5.14 -25.01 -7.09
C GLN A 410 -4.25 -23.86 -7.58
N THR A 411 -4.27 -23.56 -8.89
CA THR A 411 -3.46 -22.49 -9.49
C THR A 411 -4.32 -21.27 -9.89
N PRO A 412 -3.72 -20.07 -9.97
CA PRO A 412 -4.39 -18.90 -10.56
C PRO A 412 -4.54 -18.99 -12.08
N HIS A 413 -3.93 -19.98 -12.74
CA HIS A 413 -3.92 -20.11 -14.20
C HIS A 413 -5.24 -20.70 -14.73
N ARG A 414 -5.66 -20.25 -15.92
CA ARG A 414 -6.89 -20.75 -16.60
C ARG A 414 -6.67 -22.07 -17.36
N GLY A 415 -5.42 -22.48 -17.52
CA GLY A 415 -4.98 -23.71 -18.15
C GLY A 415 -3.49 -23.93 -17.93
N MET A 416 -2.97 -25.08 -18.35
CA MET A 416 -1.56 -25.47 -18.24
C MET A 416 -1.07 -26.12 -19.54
N PRO A 417 0.22 -25.97 -19.90
CA PRO A 417 0.84 -26.80 -20.92
C PRO A 417 0.89 -28.28 -20.50
N VAL A 418 0.62 -29.13 -21.47
CA VAL A 418 0.83 -30.57 -21.41
C VAL A 418 2.21 -30.85 -21.96
N VAL A 419 3.03 -31.64 -21.27
CA VAL A 419 4.42 -31.93 -21.65
C VAL A 419 4.67 -33.42 -21.87
N GLU A 420 5.46 -33.74 -22.89
CA GLU A 420 5.98 -35.08 -23.16
C GLU A 420 7.48 -34.98 -23.44
N ASN A 421 8.30 -35.84 -22.82
CA ASN A 421 9.77 -35.84 -22.94
C ASN A 421 10.44 -34.46 -22.69
N GLY A 422 9.82 -33.59 -21.88
CA GLY A 422 10.33 -32.26 -21.54
C GLY A 422 10.00 -31.14 -22.53
N ARG A 423 9.28 -31.43 -23.62
CA ARG A 423 8.75 -30.42 -24.58
C ARG A 423 7.27 -30.18 -24.35
N ALA A 424 6.77 -29.03 -24.81
CA ALA A 424 5.34 -28.84 -24.98
C ALA A 424 4.76 -29.86 -25.98
N TRP A 425 3.72 -30.58 -25.58
CA TRP A 425 2.88 -31.43 -26.43
C TRP A 425 1.55 -30.75 -26.76
N GLY A 426 1.03 -29.93 -25.83
CA GLY A 426 -0.24 -29.23 -26.00
C GLY A 426 -0.63 -28.42 -24.78
N TYR A 427 -1.93 -28.22 -24.60
CA TYR A 427 -2.53 -27.35 -23.59
C TYR A 427 -3.87 -27.91 -23.11
N VAL A 428 -4.19 -27.74 -21.82
CA VAL A 428 -5.53 -27.99 -21.27
C VAL A 428 -6.02 -26.84 -20.41
N HIS A 429 -7.26 -26.43 -20.62
CA HIS A 429 -7.92 -25.35 -19.88
C HIS A 429 -8.96 -25.86 -18.88
N ARG A 430 -9.24 -25.07 -17.84
CA ARG A 430 -10.08 -25.48 -16.70
C ARG A 430 -11.47 -25.96 -17.11
N GLN A 431 -12.12 -25.26 -18.04
CA GLN A 431 -13.44 -25.64 -18.55
C GLN A 431 -13.45 -26.98 -19.30
N LEU A 432 -12.37 -27.36 -20.01
CA LEU A 432 -12.25 -28.68 -20.65
C LEU A 432 -12.14 -29.78 -19.61
N LEU A 433 -11.33 -29.57 -18.57
CA LEU A 433 -11.14 -30.53 -17.47
C LEU A 433 -12.42 -30.70 -16.62
N GLU A 434 -13.10 -29.60 -16.28
CA GLU A 434 -14.40 -29.61 -15.59
C GLU A 434 -15.51 -30.25 -16.43
N ASN A 435 -15.51 -30.08 -17.75
CA ASN A 435 -16.42 -30.78 -18.65
C ASN A 435 -16.10 -32.27 -18.73
N GLY A 436 -14.82 -32.63 -18.87
CA GLY A 436 -14.37 -34.02 -18.90
C GLY A 436 -14.80 -34.80 -17.64
N ILE A 437 -14.63 -34.21 -16.46
CA ILE A 437 -15.13 -34.78 -15.20
C ILE A 437 -16.66 -34.94 -15.23
N ARG A 438 -17.41 -33.91 -15.65
CA ARG A 438 -18.88 -34.00 -15.76
C ARG A 438 -19.38 -35.06 -16.75
N HIS A 439 -18.57 -35.41 -17.75
CA HIS A 439 -18.84 -36.49 -18.71
C HIS A 439 -18.21 -37.84 -18.31
N GLY A 440 -17.68 -37.98 -17.09
CA GLY A 440 -17.13 -39.25 -16.58
C GLY A 440 -15.73 -39.59 -17.09
N LEU A 441 -15.07 -38.70 -17.82
CA LEU A 441 -13.76 -38.90 -18.44
C LEU A 441 -12.57 -38.72 -17.46
N ALA A 442 -12.83 -38.63 -16.16
CA ALA A 442 -11.81 -38.33 -15.14
C ALA A 442 -10.64 -39.33 -15.10
N GLY A 443 -10.87 -40.58 -15.51
CA GLY A 443 -9.86 -41.64 -15.64
C GLY A 443 -9.26 -41.81 -17.04
N GLN A 444 -9.44 -40.84 -17.95
CA GLN A 444 -8.74 -40.79 -19.24
C GLN A 444 -7.47 -39.95 -19.14
N ALA A 445 -6.48 -40.24 -19.99
CA ALA A 445 -5.23 -39.48 -20.05
C ALA A 445 -5.39 -38.14 -20.78
N VAL A 446 -4.75 -37.09 -20.27
CA VAL A 446 -4.84 -35.70 -20.76
C VAL A 446 -4.47 -35.57 -22.24
N ARG A 447 -3.47 -36.30 -22.74
CA ARG A 447 -3.04 -36.24 -24.16
C ARG A 447 -4.13 -36.52 -25.19
N ALA A 448 -5.20 -37.24 -24.82
CA ALA A 448 -6.31 -37.53 -25.72
C ALA A 448 -7.27 -36.33 -25.92
N TYR A 449 -7.14 -35.29 -25.09
CA TYR A 449 -7.99 -34.10 -25.07
C TYR A 449 -7.20 -32.78 -25.00
N ALA A 450 -5.87 -32.85 -25.14
CA ALA A 450 -5.01 -31.68 -25.16
C ALA A 450 -5.14 -30.91 -26.49
N GLU A 451 -5.27 -29.59 -26.43
CA GLU A 451 -5.26 -28.72 -27.59
C GLU A 451 -3.82 -28.40 -28.03
N PRO A 452 -3.52 -28.14 -29.32
CA PRO A 452 -2.20 -27.71 -29.74
C PRO A 452 -1.78 -26.37 -29.10
N LEU A 453 -0.53 -26.29 -28.64
CA LEU A 453 0.05 -25.08 -28.04
C LEU A 453 1.10 -24.50 -28.99
N PRO A 454 0.94 -23.28 -29.54
CA PRO A 454 1.91 -22.70 -30.47
C PRO A 454 3.29 -22.46 -29.82
N GLU A 455 4.35 -22.79 -30.56
CA GLU A 455 5.75 -22.70 -30.11
C GLU A 455 6.44 -21.45 -30.67
N VAL A 456 7.33 -20.84 -29.89
CA VAL A 456 8.19 -19.70 -30.27
C VAL A 456 9.61 -19.86 -29.72
N ALA A 457 10.59 -19.31 -30.43
CA ALA A 457 11.98 -19.32 -30.01
C ALA A 457 12.24 -18.30 -28.87
N PRO A 458 13.23 -18.53 -27.98
CA PRO A 458 13.60 -17.56 -26.94
C PRO A 458 14.00 -16.17 -27.49
N GLU A 459 14.48 -16.11 -28.73
CA GLU A 459 14.94 -14.89 -29.40
C GLU A 459 13.81 -14.12 -30.12
N THR A 460 12.58 -14.67 -30.17
CA THR A 460 11.45 -14.09 -30.91
C THR A 460 11.09 -12.68 -30.37
N PRO A 461 10.98 -11.64 -31.23
CA PRO A 461 10.64 -10.28 -30.81
C PRO A 461 9.23 -10.13 -30.22
N ILE A 462 9.05 -9.22 -29.25
CA ILE A 462 7.76 -8.92 -28.62
C ILE A 462 6.66 -8.56 -29.64
N SER A 463 6.99 -7.78 -30.66
CA SER A 463 6.05 -7.43 -31.74
C SER A 463 5.53 -8.65 -32.52
N THR A 464 6.37 -9.68 -32.72
CA THR A 464 5.97 -10.97 -33.31
C THR A 464 5.09 -11.78 -32.35
N LEU A 465 5.44 -11.80 -31.06
CA LEU A 465 4.65 -12.46 -30.02
C LEU A 465 3.24 -11.87 -29.91
N ARG A 466 3.07 -10.56 -30.11
CA ARG A 466 1.75 -9.91 -30.11
C ARG A 466 0.85 -10.46 -31.23
N THR A 467 1.36 -10.53 -32.45
CA THR A 467 0.62 -11.11 -33.59
C THR A 467 0.25 -12.57 -33.31
N LEU A 468 1.21 -13.38 -32.85
CA LEU A 468 0.99 -14.79 -32.53
C LEU A 468 -0.02 -14.99 -31.39
N LEU A 469 -0.06 -14.13 -30.37
CA LEU A 469 -1.07 -14.17 -29.29
C LEU A 469 -2.46 -13.66 -29.70
N LEU A 470 -2.55 -12.83 -30.73
CA LEU A 470 -3.82 -12.38 -31.31
C LEU A 470 -4.41 -13.39 -32.30
N GLU A 471 -3.55 -14.11 -33.03
CA GLU A 471 -3.94 -15.17 -33.96
C GLU A 471 -4.16 -16.52 -33.26
N ALA A 472 -3.50 -16.77 -32.13
CA ALA A 472 -3.71 -17.96 -31.32
C ALA A 472 -5.13 -18.03 -30.74
N ARG A 473 -5.78 -19.19 -30.90
CA ARG A 473 -7.06 -19.50 -30.24
C ARG A 473 -6.93 -19.72 -28.72
N HIS A 474 -5.71 -19.73 -28.19
CA HIS A 474 -5.38 -20.10 -26.82
C HIS A 474 -4.56 -18.95 -26.18
N PRO A 475 -4.73 -18.65 -24.88
CA PRO A 475 -4.23 -17.42 -24.26
C PRO A 475 -2.72 -17.41 -23.93
N MET A 476 -1.93 -18.30 -24.54
CA MET A 476 -0.52 -18.51 -24.24
C MET A 476 0.28 -19.11 -25.41
N LEU A 477 1.58 -18.84 -25.42
CA LEU A 477 2.59 -19.43 -26.30
C LEU A 477 3.61 -20.23 -25.46
N ALA A 478 4.14 -21.32 -26.01
CA ALA A 478 5.26 -22.08 -25.45
C ALA A 478 6.60 -21.54 -25.96
N VAL A 479 7.52 -21.19 -25.05
CA VAL A 479 8.87 -20.73 -25.44
C VAL A 479 9.86 -21.88 -25.34
N GLN A 480 10.33 -22.38 -26.48
CA GLN A 480 11.32 -23.45 -26.56
C GLN A 480 12.16 -23.36 -27.84
N GLY A 481 13.42 -23.80 -27.76
CA GLY A 481 14.28 -23.90 -28.94
C GLY A 481 13.94 -25.14 -29.78
N GLU A 482 14.31 -25.14 -31.07
CA GLU A 482 13.95 -26.18 -32.05
C GLU A 482 14.05 -27.61 -31.50
N THR A 483 15.16 -27.93 -30.82
CA THR A 483 15.45 -29.25 -30.21
C THR A 483 15.51 -29.23 -28.69
N GLY A 484 15.25 -28.09 -28.04
CA GLY A 484 15.34 -27.92 -26.59
C GLY A 484 14.08 -28.35 -25.81
N PRO A 485 14.15 -28.38 -24.46
CA PRO A 485 12.98 -28.51 -23.60
C PRO A 485 12.20 -27.18 -23.51
N LEU A 486 11.00 -27.24 -22.92
CA LEU A 486 10.16 -26.08 -22.65
C LEU A 486 10.82 -25.14 -21.61
N GLN A 487 11.12 -23.89 -22.01
CA GLN A 487 11.87 -22.92 -21.19
C GLN A 487 10.99 -21.91 -20.46
N GLY A 488 9.81 -21.60 -21.03
CA GLY A 488 8.85 -20.67 -20.45
C GLY A 488 7.51 -20.71 -21.19
N ILE A 489 6.55 -19.95 -20.68
CA ILE A 489 5.34 -19.56 -21.44
C ILE A 489 5.18 -18.04 -21.44
N ILE A 490 4.51 -17.52 -22.45
CA ILE A 490 4.13 -16.10 -22.54
C ILE A 490 2.61 -16.03 -22.70
N THR A 491 1.93 -15.35 -21.78
CA THR A 491 0.50 -15.07 -21.88
C THR A 491 0.25 -13.66 -22.39
N ALA A 492 -0.97 -13.38 -22.85
CA ALA A 492 -1.40 -12.01 -23.18
C ALA A 492 -1.21 -11.01 -22.02
N THR A 493 -1.27 -11.47 -20.75
CA THR A 493 -1.01 -10.62 -19.58
C THR A 493 0.48 -10.34 -19.37
N ASP A 494 1.36 -11.26 -19.72
CA ASP A 494 2.82 -11.06 -19.59
C ASP A 494 3.34 -10.17 -20.73
N LEU A 495 2.79 -10.34 -21.94
CA LEU A 495 2.97 -9.40 -23.04
C LEU A 495 2.46 -7.99 -22.67
N GLN A 496 1.22 -7.87 -22.17
CA GLN A 496 0.67 -6.58 -21.75
C GLN A 496 1.50 -5.90 -20.65
N ARG A 497 2.11 -6.66 -19.73
CA ARG A 497 3.05 -6.13 -18.71
C ARG A 497 4.35 -5.59 -19.30
N ALA A 498 4.81 -6.14 -20.41
CA ALA A 498 5.99 -5.63 -21.12
C ALA A 498 5.63 -4.41 -21.99
N GLU A 499 4.47 -4.41 -22.63
CA GLU A 499 3.97 -3.33 -23.51
C GLU A 499 3.38 -2.12 -22.74
N THR A 500 2.98 -2.29 -21.48
CA THR A 500 2.31 -1.23 -20.69
C THR A 500 3.21 -0.72 -19.56
N PRO A 501 3.90 0.43 -19.74
CA PRO A 501 4.31 1.27 -18.62
C PRO A 501 3.04 1.70 -17.87
N LEU A 502 2.85 1.15 -16.67
CA LEU A 502 1.62 1.30 -15.87
C LEU A 502 1.16 2.78 -15.80
N PRO A 503 -0.13 3.07 -15.97
CA PRO A 503 -0.64 4.43 -15.81
C PRO A 503 -0.29 4.98 -14.42
N PHE A 504 0.33 6.15 -14.38
CA PHE A 504 0.69 6.82 -13.13
C PHE A 504 -0.56 7.32 -12.40
N ALA A 505 -1.12 6.45 -11.56
CA ALA A 505 -1.48 6.91 -10.23
C ALA A 505 -0.22 7.43 -9.51
N SER A 506 -0.36 8.19 -8.42
CA SER A 506 0.75 8.77 -7.66
C SER A 506 1.61 7.76 -6.87
N GLU A 507 1.64 6.49 -7.29
CA GLU A 507 2.55 5.46 -6.80
C GLU A 507 3.99 5.80 -7.24
N ARG A 508 4.91 5.91 -6.28
CA ARG A 508 6.35 6.13 -6.54
C ARG A 508 6.92 4.96 -7.36
N ARG A 509 7.28 5.24 -8.62
CA ARG A 509 8.14 4.43 -9.52
C ARG A 509 8.15 2.92 -9.24
N VAL A 510 7.48 2.10 -10.07
CA VAL A 510 7.92 0.69 -10.26
C VAL A 510 9.18 0.65 -11.15
N GLY A 511 10.17 1.48 -10.83
CA GLY A 511 11.54 1.24 -11.26
C GLY A 511 12.09 0.06 -10.45
N ARG A 512 13.09 -0.65 -11.01
CA ARG A 512 13.78 -1.73 -10.31
C ARG A 512 14.40 -1.18 -9.02
N HIS A 513 13.74 -1.42 -7.89
CA HIS A 513 14.15 -0.90 -6.59
C HIS A 513 15.36 -1.70 -6.10
N TYR A 514 16.56 -1.20 -6.41
CA TYR A 514 17.82 -1.77 -5.96
C TYR A 514 18.13 -1.29 -4.53
N LEU A 515 17.69 -2.05 -3.53
CA LEU A 515 17.76 -1.72 -2.10
C LEU A 515 19.16 -1.87 -1.49
N HIS A 516 20.21 -1.70 -2.30
CA HIS A 516 21.60 -1.87 -1.88
C HIS A 516 22.00 -0.87 -0.77
N GLY A 517 21.56 0.39 -0.90
CA GLY A 517 21.81 1.42 0.10
C GLY A 517 21.08 1.16 1.42
N GLU A 518 19.86 0.63 1.36
CA GLU A 518 19.04 0.28 2.53
C GLU A 518 19.65 -0.90 3.30
N ILE A 519 20.11 -1.93 2.58
CA ILE A 519 20.84 -3.09 3.13
C ILE A 519 22.15 -2.62 3.78
N HIS A 520 22.94 -1.78 3.11
CA HIS A 520 24.20 -1.25 3.64
C HIS A 520 23.97 -0.44 4.92
N ARG A 521 22.98 0.48 4.93
CA ARG A 521 22.70 1.33 6.09
C ARG A 521 22.18 0.57 7.32
N GLN A 522 21.53 -0.59 7.15
CA GLN A 522 20.95 -1.35 8.28
C GLN A 522 21.82 -2.51 8.78
N TRP A 523 22.48 -3.25 7.88
CA TRP A 523 23.24 -4.46 8.25
C TRP A 523 24.76 -4.34 8.01
N GLY A 524 25.20 -3.28 7.33
CA GLY A 524 26.61 -2.98 7.12
C GLY A 524 27.34 -3.93 6.16
N GLU A 525 28.61 -3.59 5.92
CA GLU A 525 29.45 -4.25 4.91
C GLU A 525 29.68 -5.74 5.20
N ALA A 526 29.77 -6.13 6.47
CA ALA A 526 29.93 -7.52 6.88
C ALA A 526 28.73 -8.40 6.47
N ALA A 527 27.50 -7.87 6.54
CA ALA A 527 26.31 -8.60 6.10
C ALA A 527 26.18 -8.59 4.57
N ILE A 528 26.51 -7.49 3.90
CA ILE A 528 26.54 -7.41 2.43
C ILE A 528 27.50 -8.44 1.84
N SER A 529 28.73 -8.53 2.37
CA SER A 529 29.74 -9.49 1.91
C SER A 529 29.23 -10.93 1.98
N ARG A 530 28.53 -11.31 3.07
CA ARG A 530 27.91 -12.63 3.25
C ARG A 530 26.77 -12.88 2.26
N LEU A 531 25.92 -11.88 2.02
CA LEU A 531 24.82 -11.96 1.06
C LEU A 531 25.31 -12.06 -0.39
N GLN A 532 26.39 -11.37 -0.73
CA GLN A 532 27.05 -11.45 -2.04
C GLN A 532 27.79 -12.79 -2.25
N GLU A 533 28.40 -13.35 -1.20
CA GLU A 533 29.03 -14.69 -1.26
C GLU A 533 27.96 -15.79 -1.44
N LEU A 534 26.87 -15.74 -0.67
CA LEU A 534 25.68 -16.57 -0.85
C LEU A 534 25.14 -16.47 -2.29
N GLY A 535 24.97 -15.25 -2.79
CA GLY A 535 24.49 -14.98 -4.15
C GLY A 535 25.39 -15.53 -5.25
N ARG A 536 26.72 -15.39 -5.10
CA ARG A 536 27.72 -15.97 -6.00
C ARG A 536 27.68 -17.50 -5.99
N ARG A 537 27.52 -18.13 -4.82
CA ARG A 537 27.40 -19.60 -4.70
C ARG A 537 26.10 -20.14 -5.27
N ALA A 538 24.97 -19.49 -5.01
CA ALA A 538 23.70 -19.83 -5.62
C ALA A 538 23.81 -19.79 -7.16
N ALA A 539 24.35 -18.71 -7.72
CA ALA A 539 24.57 -18.58 -9.16
C ALA A 539 25.52 -19.67 -9.71
N ALA A 540 26.62 -19.99 -9.02
CA ALA A 540 27.54 -21.05 -9.41
C ALA A 540 26.93 -22.46 -9.35
N MET A 541 25.89 -22.66 -8.52
CA MET A 541 25.10 -23.89 -8.46
C MET A 541 23.92 -23.93 -9.45
N GLY A 542 23.70 -22.86 -10.24
CA GLY A 542 22.54 -22.73 -11.13
C GLY A 542 21.23 -22.36 -10.42
N SER A 543 21.29 -21.87 -9.18
CA SER A 543 20.15 -21.52 -8.33
C SER A 543 19.98 -20.01 -8.14
N SER A 544 18.73 -19.58 -7.99
CA SER A 544 18.41 -18.22 -7.53
C SER A 544 18.38 -18.15 -6.01
N ALA A 545 18.76 -17.01 -5.43
CA ALA A 545 18.71 -16.75 -3.99
C ALA A 545 18.03 -15.40 -3.69
N TYR A 546 17.15 -15.39 -2.69
CA TYR A 546 16.31 -14.25 -2.35
C TYR A 546 16.20 -14.04 -0.84
N LEU A 547 16.31 -12.79 -0.36
CA LEU A 547 15.71 -12.39 0.93
C LEU A 547 14.19 -12.36 0.77
N VAL A 548 13.41 -12.76 1.77
CA VAL A 548 11.94 -12.90 1.59
C VAL A 548 11.09 -12.47 2.79
N GLY A 549 9.97 -11.82 2.50
CA GLY A 549 8.86 -11.61 3.42
C GLY A 549 9.18 -10.74 4.64
N GLY A 550 9.24 -11.34 5.83
CA GLY A 550 9.34 -10.59 7.09
C GLY A 550 10.55 -9.67 7.14
N CYS A 551 11.69 -10.14 6.62
CA CYS A 551 12.91 -9.35 6.55
C CYS A 551 12.87 -8.23 5.51
N VAL A 552 12.20 -8.44 4.36
CA VAL A 552 12.04 -7.42 3.31
C VAL A 552 11.12 -6.30 3.80
N ARG A 553 10.02 -6.66 4.47
CA ARG A 553 9.10 -5.70 5.11
C ARG A 553 9.81 -4.84 6.16
N ASP A 554 10.51 -5.46 7.11
CA ASP A 554 11.11 -4.72 8.22
C ASP A 554 12.36 -3.92 7.80
N LEU A 555 13.09 -4.35 6.75
CA LEU A 555 14.12 -3.56 6.05
C LEU A 555 13.50 -2.28 5.44
N LEU A 556 12.39 -2.40 4.71
CA LEU A 556 11.68 -1.27 4.10
C LEU A 556 11.10 -0.30 5.15
N LEU A 557 10.67 -0.83 6.30
CA LEU A 557 10.25 -0.06 7.48
C LEU A 557 11.42 0.48 8.34
N GLN A 558 12.66 0.36 7.86
CA GLN A 558 13.89 0.84 8.52
C GLN A 558 14.07 0.33 9.96
N ARG A 559 13.81 -0.96 10.18
CA ARG A 559 13.86 -1.59 11.51
C ARG A 559 15.09 -2.48 11.64
N ASN A 560 15.96 -2.18 12.61
CA ASN A 560 17.12 -3.02 12.91
C ASN A 560 16.71 -4.50 13.15
N MET A 561 17.45 -5.41 12.52
CA MET A 561 17.27 -6.86 12.65
C MET A 561 18.62 -7.58 12.59
N THR A 562 18.72 -8.72 13.26
CA THR A 562 19.84 -9.68 13.16
C THR A 562 19.47 -10.95 12.39
N ASP A 563 18.18 -11.28 12.32
CA ASP A 563 17.64 -12.51 11.76
C ASP A 563 17.04 -12.24 10.38
N ILE A 564 17.54 -12.92 9.34
CA ILE A 564 17.05 -12.79 7.97
C ILE A 564 16.55 -14.13 7.40
N ASP A 565 15.41 -14.07 6.68
CA ASP A 565 14.82 -15.19 5.95
C ASP A 565 15.35 -15.21 4.51
N VAL A 566 15.92 -16.33 4.08
CA VAL A 566 16.43 -16.54 2.72
C VAL A 566 15.72 -17.73 2.06
N VAL A 567 15.24 -17.55 0.84
CA VAL A 567 14.68 -18.62 0.00
C VAL A 567 15.54 -18.85 -1.24
N ILE A 568 15.79 -20.13 -1.54
CA ILE A 568 16.65 -20.61 -2.61
C ILE A 568 15.83 -21.40 -3.63
N GLU A 569 15.92 -21.06 -4.91
CA GLU A 569 15.41 -21.89 -6.02
C GLU A 569 16.40 -23.03 -6.29
N GLY A 570 16.34 -24.06 -5.43
CA GLY A 570 17.24 -25.20 -5.44
C GLY A 570 17.42 -25.81 -4.05
N ASP A 571 18.55 -26.49 -3.84
CA ASP A 571 18.89 -27.15 -2.58
C ASP A 571 19.52 -26.17 -1.58
N ALA A 572 18.69 -25.69 -0.64
CA ALA A 572 19.12 -24.79 0.42
C ALA A 572 20.02 -25.47 1.48
N LEU A 573 19.96 -26.80 1.64
CA LEU A 573 20.79 -27.54 2.59
C LEU A 573 22.23 -27.63 2.05
N ARG A 574 22.38 -27.97 0.77
CA ARG A 574 23.68 -27.99 0.08
C ARG A 574 24.31 -26.61 0.03
N LEU A 575 23.54 -25.56 -0.30
CA LEU A 575 24.04 -24.19 -0.33
C LEU A 575 24.44 -23.68 1.07
N ALA A 576 23.68 -24.02 2.12
CA ALA A 576 24.04 -23.66 3.50
C ALA A 576 25.33 -24.33 3.98
N ALA A 577 25.56 -25.61 3.61
CA ALA A 577 26.79 -26.32 3.92
C ALA A 577 28.01 -25.74 3.18
N ASP A 578 27.86 -25.43 1.89
CA ASP A 578 28.89 -24.82 1.06
C ASP A 578 29.26 -23.39 1.54
N LEU A 579 28.27 -22.59 1.92
CA LEU A 579 28.50 -21.26 2.49
C LEU A 579 29.19 -21.34 3.87
N ALA A 580 28.77 -22.27 4.74
CA ALA A 580 29.38 -22.47 6.06
C ALA A 580 30.85 -22.93 6.02
N ALA A 581 31.26 -23.58 4.93
CA ALA A 581 32.65 -23.99 4.72
C ALA A 581 33.59 -22.82 4.35
N THR A 582 33.05 -21.68 3.91
CA THR A 582 33.85 -20.57 3.35
C THR A 582 33.64 -19.23 4.07
N VAL A 583 32.42 -18.95 4.54
CA VAL A 583 32.14 -17.84 5.46
C VAL A 583 32.19 -18.39 6.88
N SER A 584 32.91 -17.72 7.78
CA SER A 584 33.12 -18.14 9.18
C SER A 584 31.84 -18.10 10.04
N ALA A 585 30.87 -18.97 9.73
CA ALA A 585 29.70 -19.24 10.54
C ALA A 585 30.13 -19.98 11.81
N SER A 586 29.68 -19.50 12.97
CA SER A 586 29.98 -20.14 14.26
C SER A 586 29.18 -21.44 14.45
N HIS A 587 27.97 -21.53 13.88
CA HIS A 587 27.17 -22.75 13.85
C HIS A 587 26.31 -22.87 12.58
N LEU A 588 26.17 -24.11 12.09
CA LEU A 588 25.18 -24.54 11.10
C LEU A 588 24.24 -25.55 11.76
N HIS A 589 22.92 -25.31 11.70
CA HIS A 589 21.88 -26.26 12.12
C HIS A 589 20.96 -26.58 10.95
N SER A 590 21.07 -27.79 10.40
CA SER A 590 20.20 -28.28 9.32
C SER A 590 18.98 -29.01 9.85
N HIS A 591 17.83 -28.84 9.17
CA HIS A 591 16.59 -29.56 9.43
C HIS A 591 16.11 -30.26 8.15
N PRO A 592 16.71 -31.43 7.78
CA PRO A 592 16.48 -32.06 6.48
C PRO A 592 15.00 -32.36 6.16
N ARG A 593 14.20 -32.71 7.18
CA ARG A 593 12.75 -32.96 7.03
C ARG A 593 11.93 -31.77 6.51
N PHE A 594 12.46 -30.55 6.57
CA PHE A 594 11.76 -29.33 6.16
C PHE A 594 12.45 -28.56 5.03
N GLY A 595 13.61 -29.04 4.55
CA GLY A 595 14.41 -28.35 3.54
C GLY A 595 14.98 -27.01 4.00
N THR A 596 15.29 -26.88 5.30
CA THR A 596 15.78 -25.62 5.90
C THR A 596 17.09 -25.79 6.67
N ALA A 597 17.87 -24.70 6.76
CA ALA A 597 19.10 -24.63 7.55
C ALA A 597 19.28 -23.24 8.17
N THR A 598 19.70 -23.19 9.44
CA THR A 598 20.06 -21.95 10.15
C THR A 598 21.57 -21.81 10.22
N LEU A 599 22.10 -20.70 9.72
CA LEU A 599 23.47 -20.25 9.95
C LEU A 599 23.49 -19.16 11.04
N ARG A 600 24.48 -19.22 11.93
CA ARG A 600 24.77 -18.18 12.92
C ARG A 600 26.20 -17.69 12.77
N PHE A 601 26.40 -16.40 12.97
CA PHE A 601 27.71 -15.74 12.88
C PHE A 601 28.12 -15.15 14.25
N ALA A 602 29.40 -14.82 14.41
CA ALA A 602 29.95 -14.37 15.69
C ALA A 602 29.43 -12.99 16.16
N ASP A 603 28.92 -12.18 15.23
CA ASP A 603 28.32 -10.86 15.45
C ASP A 603 26.81 -10.91 15.73
N GLN A 604 26.29 -12.08 16.15
CA GLN A 604 24.88 -12.37 16.38
C GLN A 604 23.99 -12.34 15.11
N PHE A 605 24.53 -12.07 13.92
CA PHE A 605 23.79 -12.19 12.68
C PHE A 605 23.36 -13.65 12.45
N ARG A 606 22.16 -13.84 11.91
CA ARG A 606 21.54 -15.14 11.67
C ARG A 606 20.85 -15.17 10.32
N MET A 607 21.05 -16.25 9.58
CA MET A 607 20.44 -16.50 8.29
C MET A 607 19.71 -17.84 8.32
N ASP A 608 18.39 -17.81 8.16
CA ASP A 608 17.57 -19.02 7.98
C ASP A 608 17.32 -19.22 6.48
N LEU A 609 17.93 -20.27 5.91
CA LEU A 609 17.78 -20.65 4.51
C LEU A 609 16.67 -21.71 4.37
N ALA A 610 15.85 -21.59 3.31
CA ALA A 610 14.83 -22.56 2.94
C ALA A 610 14.79 -22.78 1.42
N SER A 611 14.50 -24.00 0.97
CA SER A 611 14.16 -24.23 -0.45
C SER A 611 12.79 -23.63 -0.79
N SER A 612 12.68 -22.98 -1.96
CA SER A 612 11.44 -22.40 -2.47
C SER A 612 10.39 -23.48 -2.73
N ARG A 613 9.15 -23.24 -2.29
CA ARG A 613 8.14 -24.30 -2.26
C ARG A 613 6.72 -23.85 -2.56
N VAL A 614 5.95 -24.78 -3.12
CA VAL A 614 4.50 -24.73 -3.20
C VAL A 614 3.92 -25.42 -1.95
N GLU A 615 2.81 -24.91 -1.44
CA GLU A 615 2.08 -25.51 -0.31
C GLU A 615 0.65 -25.87 -0.72
N HIS A 616 0.29 -27.13 -0.55
CA HIS A 616 -1.05 -27.67 -0.80
C HIS A 616 -1.76 -27.94 0.53
N TYR A 617 -2.93 -27.34 0.75
CA TYR A 617 -3.75 -27.60 1.94
C TYR A 617 -4.84 -28.65 1.62
N PRO A 618 -4.74 -29.89 2.12
CA PRO A 618 -5.69 -30.96 1.77
C PRO A 618 -7.08 -30.74 2.36
N GLN A 619 -7.17 -30.03 3.49
CA GLN A 619 -8.42 -29.57 4.12
C GLN A 619 -8.17 -28.22 4.83
N PRO A 620 -9.23 -27.41 5.06
CA PRO A 620 -9.11 -26.13 5.78
C PRO A 620 -8.44 -26.28 7.15
N GLY A 621 -7.50 -25.39 7.48
CA GLY A 621 -6.78 -25.41 8.77
C GLY A 621 -5.76 -26.55 8.95
N ALA A 622 -5.60 -27.45 7.99
CA ALA A 622 -4.60 -28.53 8.02
C ALA A 622 -3.15 -28.01 7.99
N LEU A 623 -2.18 -28.92 8.14
CA LEU A 623 -0.80 -28.65 7.75
C LEU A 623 -0.65 -28.85 6.23
N PRO A 624 0.11 -27.99 5.52
CA PRO A 624 0.28 -28.13 4.08
C PRO A 624 1.22 -29.29 3.72
N ILE A 625 0.94 -29.92 2.58
CA ILE A 625 1.88 -30.77 1.85
C ILE A 625 2.78 -29.86 1.02
N VAL A 626 4.07 -30.19 0.94
CA VAL A 626 5.12 -29.31 0.38
C VAL A 626 5.72 -29.92 -0.89
N GLN A 627 5.88 -29.11 -1.93
CA GLN A 627 6.53 -29.47 -3.20
C GLN A 627 7.51 -28.36 -3.61
N ALA A 628 8.52 -28.67 -4.44
CA ALA A 628 9.43 -27.65 -4.97
C ALA A 628 8.70 -26.72 -5.97
N GLY A 629 9.09 -25.44 -6.03
CA GLY A 629 8.53 -24.48 -6.98
C GLY A 629 9.29 -23.16 -6.99
N GLY A 630 9.02 -22.28 -7.97
CA GLY A 630 9.71 -21.00 -8.10
C GLY A 630 9.32 -19.95 -7.06
N ILE A 631 10.11 -18.88 -6.96
CA ILE A 631 9.98 -17.80 -5.97
C ILE A 631 8.59 -17.17 -5.97
N GLN A 632 7.96 -16.99 -7.14
CA GLN A 632 6.62 -16.41 -7.21
C GLN A 632 5.55 -17.30 -6.54
N ALA A 633 5.68 -18.63 -6.61
CA ALA A 633 4.79 -19.55 -5.89
C ALA A 633 5.07 -19.55 -4.38
N ASP A 634 6.34 -19.42 -3.97
CA ASP A 634 6.72 -19.28 -2.56
C ASP A 634 6.25 -17.95 -1.93
N LEU A 635 6.12 -16.90 -2.74
CA LEU A 635 5.49 -15.64 -2.34
C LEU A 635 3.96 -15.75 -2.32
N TRP A 636 3.33 -16.42 -3.30
CA TRP A 636 1.87 -16.57 -3.41
C TRP A 636 1.22 -17.27 -2.21
N ARG A 637 1.89 -18.27 -1.62
CA ARG A 637 1.38 -19.04 -0.47
C ARG A 637 1.42 -18.28 0.86
N ARG A 638 1.90 -17.04 0.89
CA ARG A 638 2.10 -16.25 2.12
C ARG A 638 0.79 -15.61 2.63
N ASP A 639 0.87 -14.93 3.76
CA ASP A 639 -0.31 -14.42 4.46
C ASP A 639 -0.82 -13.09 3.92
N PHE A 640 0.08 -12.11 3.73
CA PHE A 640 -0.26 -10.75 3.26
C PHE A 640 0.71 -10.25 2.20
N THR A 641 0.26 -9.33 1.35
CA THR A 641 1.05 -8.62 0.33
C THR A 641 2.35 -8.04 0.90
N ILE A 642 2.28 -7.35 2.05
CA ILE A 642 3.45 -6.78 2.75
C ILE A 642 4.50 -7.83 3.19
N ASN A 643 4.14 -9.11 3.23
CA ASN A 643 5.04 -10.24 3.54
C ASN A 643 5.34 -11.11 2.30
N ALA A 644 4.90 -10.68 1.11
CA ALA A 644 4.99 -11.41 -0.16
C ALA A 644 5.92 -10.72 -1.17
N MET A 645 6.92 -10.00 -0.66
CA MET A 645 8.02 -9.41 -1.43
C MET A 645 9.31 -10.22 -1.25
N ALA A 646 10.19 -10.16 -2.26
CA ALA A 646 11.53 -10.74 -2.23
C ALA A 646 12.60 -9.71 -2.66
N ILE A 647 13.86 -9.92 -2.31
CA ILE A 647 15.00 -9.16 -2.85
C ILE A 647 16.03 -10.16 -3.40
N ALA A 648 16.39 -10.03 -4.67
CA ALA A 648 17.34 -10.93 -5.33
C ALA A 648 18.79 -10.72 -4.83
N LEU A 649 19.52 -11.82 -4.71
CA LEU A 649 20.91 -11.85 -4.20
C LEU A 649 21.92 -12.33 -5.25
N ASN A 650 21.48 -12.90 -6.38
CA ASN A 650 22.39 -13.29 -7.46
C ASN A 650 23.13 -12.07 -8.04
N PRO A 651 24.40 -12.20 -8.48
CA PRO A 651 25.25 -11.02 -8.78
C PRO A 651 24.68 -10.06 -9.82
N ALA A 652 23.99 -10.57 -10.85
CA ALA A 652 23.40 -9.75 -11.92
C ALA A 652 22.13 -8.98 -11.50
N SER A 653 21.56 -9.28 -10.33
CA SER A 653 20.31 -8.70 -9.83
C SER A 653 20.39 -8.32 -8.34
N PHE A 654 21.58 -8.25 -7.75
CA PHE A 654 21.78 -8.04 -6.32
C PHE A 654 21.06 -6.78 -5.82
N GLY A 655 20.18 -6.94 -4.83
CA GLY A 655 19.40 -5.86 -4.25
C GLY A 655 18.10 -5.54 -4.98
N GLN A 656 17.79 -6.17 -6.12
CA GLN A 656 16.53 -5.94 -6.85
C GLN A 656 15.33 -6.45 -6.06
N LEU A 657 14.45 -5.54 -5.64
CA LEU A 657 13.14 -5.85 -5.09
C LEU A 657 12.24 -6.51 -6.17
N LEU A 658 11.62 -7.62 -5.79
CA LEU A 658 10.55 -8.31 -6.51
C LEU A 658 9.27 -8.20 -5.70
N ASP A 659 8.31 -7.41 -6.19
CA ASP A 659 6.99 -7.24 -5.60
C ASP A 659 5.88 -7.54 -6.63
N PRO A 660 5.58 -8.82 -6.90
CA PRO A 660 4.52 -9.21 -7.83
C PRO A 660 3.10 -8.96 -7.30
N TYR A 661 2.93 -8.51 -6.05
CA TYR A 661 1.64 -8.42 -5.36
C TYR A 661 1.33 -7.03 -4.77
N ARG A 662 2.13 -6.01 -5.08
CA ARG A 662 2.00 -4.62 -4.59
C ARG A 662 2.15 -4.48 -3.05
N GLY A 663 2.91 -5.38 -2.44
CA GLY A 663 3.28 -5.31 -1.02
C GLY A 663 3.99 -4.01 -0.63
N LEU A 664 4.74 -3.37 -1.53
CA LEU A 664 5.38 -2.07 -1.29
C LEU A 664 4.34 -0.93 -1.25
N SER A 665 3.28 -1.01 -2.05
CA SER A 665 2.19 -0.03 -2.07
C SER A 665 1.33 -0.18 -0.80
N ASP A 666 0.89 -1.40 -0.48
CA ASP A 666 0.20 -1.69 0.79
C ASP A 666 1.04 -1.30 2.02
N LEU A 667 2.37 -1.44 1.97
CA LEU A 667 3.27 -1.03 3.06
C LEU A 667 3.35 0.50 3.22
N GLN A 668 3.28 1.26 2.13
CA GLN A 668 3.26 2.73 2.14
C GLN A 668 1.89 3.29 2.54
N GLU A 669 0.80 2.63 2.12
CA GLU A 669 -0.58 2.99 2.49
C GLU A 669 -0.98 2.51 3.89
N GLY A 670 -0.15 1.68 4.55
CA GLY A 670 -0.44 1.12 5.87
C GLY A 670 -1.58 0.10 5.87
N ARG A 671 -1.65 -0.76 4.85
CA ARG A 671 -2.75 -1.71 4.61
C ARG A 671 -2.33 -3.17 4.77
N LEU A 672 -3.26 -4.00 5.23
CA LEU A 672 -3.17 -5.46 5.20
C LEU A 672 -4.15 -6.04 4.19
N ARG A 673 -3.59 -6.64 3.14
CA ARG A 673 -4.33 -7.31 2.05
C ARG A 673 -3.87 -8.76 1.96
N VAL A 674 -4.81 -9.71 1.88
CA VAL A 674 -4.45 -11.12 1.60
C VAL A 674 -4.19 -11.33 0.11
N LEU A 675 -3.36 -12.31 -0.22
CA LEU A 675 -2.99 -12.61 -1.60
C LEU A 675 -4.14 -13.23 -2.41
N HIS A 676 -5.01 -14.00 -1.76
CA HIS A 676 -6.10 -14.73 -2.42
C HIS A 676 -7.32 -14.92 -1.52
N THR A 677 -8.47 -15.15 -2.15
CA THR A 677 -9.80 -15.21 -1.53
C THR A 677 -9.94 -16.29 -0.44
N LEU A 678 -9.17 -17.38 -0.53
CA LEU A 678 -9.24 -18.52 0.39
C LEU A 678 -8.21 -18.46 1.53
N SER A 679 -7.43 -17.39 1.64
CA SER A 679 -6.31 -17.26 2.59
C SER A 679 -6.68 -17.63 4.04
N PHE A 680 -7.81 -17.13 4.55
CA PHE A 680 -8.27 -17.43 5.92
C PHE A 680 -8.94 -18.81 6.08
N ILE A 681 -9.27 -19.49 4.97
CA ILE A 681 -9.82 -20.85 4.96
C ILE A 681 -8.68 -21.88 5.02
N GLU A 682 -7.63 -21.67 4.21
CA GLU A 682 -6.43 -22.50 4.18
C GLU A 682 -5.70 -22.47 5.52
N ASP A 683 -5.40 -21.27 6.06
CA ASP A 683 -4.81 -21.13 7.38
C ASP A 683 -5.52 -20.06 8.24
N PRO A 684 -6.43 -20.48 9.14
CA PRO A 684 -7.13 -19.58 10.07
C PRO A 684 -6.22 -18.78 11.01
N THR A 685 -4.97 -19.22 11.24
CA THR A 685 -4.01 -18.44 12.03
C THR A 685 -3.72 -17.09 11.39
N ARG A 686 -3.89 -16.95 10.06
CA ARG A 686 -3.76 -15.68 9.34
C ARG A 686 -4.68 -14.59 9.89
N ILE A 687 -5.84 -14.91 10.49
CA ILE A 687 -6.73 -13.93 11.15
C ILE A 687 -6.04 -13.30 12.38
N LEU A 688 -5.42 -14.12 13.26
CA LEU A 688 -4.66 -13.59 14.41
C LEU A 688 -3.38 -12.88 13.97
N ARG A 689 -2.77 -13.32 12.87
CA ARG A 689 -1.60 -12.64 12.28
C ARG A 689 -1.99 -11.25 11.75
N ALA A 690 -3.15 -11.11 11.09
CA ALA A 690 -3.69 -9.82 10.69
C ALA A 690 -3.86 -8.90 11.90
N LEU A 691 -4.53 -9.37 12.95
CA LEU A 691 -4.73 -8.63 14.20
C LEU A 691 -3.40 -8.18 14.80
N ARG A 692 -2.42 -9.10 14.90
CA ARG A 692 -1.08 -8.82 15.43
C ARG A 692 -0.30 -7.82 14.58
N PHE A 693 -0.44 -7.85 13.25
CA PHE A 693 0.21 -6.89 12.36
C PHE A 693 -0.48 -5.51 12.38
N SER A 694 -1.82 -5.45 12.36
CA SER A 694 -2.59 -4.21 12.55
C SER A 694 -2.25 -3.55 13.88
N ALA A 695 -2.14 -4.32 14.97
CA ALA A 695 -1.74 -3.79 16.27
C ALA A 695 -0.27 -3.30 16.31
N ARG A 696 0.67 -4.08 15.76
CA ARG A 696 2.11 -3.78 15.77
C ARG A 696 2.49 -2.60 14.89
N PHE A 697 1.87 -2.47 13.71
CA PHE A 697 2.23 -1.49 12.70
C PHE A 697 1.21 -0.35 12.53
N ARG A 698 0.06 -0.41 13.24
CA ARG A 698 -1.10 0.50 13.08
C ARG A 698 -1.74 0.44 11.69
N PHE A 699 -1.66 -0.72 11.05
CA PHE A 699 -2.18 -0.93 9.69
C PHE A 699 -3.67 -1.31 9.70
N GLU A 700 -4.41 -0.77 8.74
CA GLU A 700 -5.83 -1.09 8.53
C GLU A 700 -5.98 -2.35 7.66
N MET A 701 -7.07 -3.10 7.83
CA MET A 701 -7.36 -4.24 6.96
C MET A 701 -8.11 -3.75 5.72
N GLU A 702 -7.62 -4.12 4.53
CA GLU A 702 -8.24 -3.79 3.26
C GLU A 702 -9.70 -4.33 3.21
N ALA A 703 -10.62 -3.57 2.60
CA ALA A 703 -12.06 -3.76 2.77
C ALA A 703 -12.59 -5.13 2.30
N HIS A 704 -12.09 -5.64 1.17
CA HIS A 704 -12.39 -7.00 0.70
C HIS A 704 -11.80 -8.04 1.65
N THR A 705 -10.54 -7.89 2.06
CA THR A 705 -9.86 -8.74 3.04
C THR A 705 -10.62 -8.82 4.37
N LEU A 706 -11.16 -7.70 4.87
CA LEU A 706 -12.01 -7.65 6.05
C LEU A 706 -13.35 -8.38 5.84
N GLY A 707 -13.89 -8.35 4.62
CA GLY A 707 -15.03 -9.18 4.21
C GLY A 707 -14.71 -10.68 4.22
N LEU A 708 -13.55 -11.08 3.70
CA LEU A 708 -13.08 -12.47 3.70
C LEU A 708 -12.90 -13.00 5.13
N MET A 709 -12.33 -12.17 6.03
CA MET A 709 -12.23 -12.51 7.45
C MET A 709 -13.62 -12.75 8.05
N LYS A 710 -14.57 -11.83 7.84
CA LYS A 710 -15.95 -11.96 8.35
C LYS A 710 -16.63 -13.24 7.83
N ASN A 711 -16.42 -13.61 6.57
CA ASN A 711 -16.96 -14.83 5.98
C ASN A 711 -16.34 -16.10 6.61
N ALA A 712 -15.02 -16.11 6.84
CA ALA A 712 -14.33 -17.23 7.50
C ALA A 712 -14.77 -17.40 8.97
N LEU A 713 -15.05 -16.30 9.68
CA LEU A 713 -15.62 -16.32 11.03
C LEU A 713 -17.06 -16.84 11.05
N ALA A 714 -17.88 -16.50 10.06
CA ALA A 714 -19.28 -16.90 9.98
C ALA A 714 -19.49 -18.42 9.83
N ILE A 715 -18.48 -19.16 9.36
CA ILE A 715 -18.49 -20.62 9.24
C ILE A 715 -17.74 -21.35 10.37
N ASP A 716 -17.38 -20.63 11.44
CA ASP A 716 -16.56 -21.12 12.55
C ASP A 716 -15.32 -21.90 12.07
N ILE A 717 -14.44 -21.24 11.32
CA ILE A 717 -13.27 -21.90 10.73
C ILE A 717 -12.25 -22.40 11.79
N PHE A 718 -12.27 -21.83 13.00
CA PHE A 718 -11.29 -22.13 14.06
C PHE A 718 -11.43 -23.54 14.67
N ARG A 719 -12.60 -24.18 14.59
CA ARG A 719 -12.78 -25.58 15.02
C ARG A 719 -11.91 -26.59 14.27
N HIS A 720 -11.35 -26.21 13.12
CA HIS A 720 -10.42 -27.02 12.33
C HIS A 720 -8.95 -26.80 12.72
N LEU A 721 -8.65 -25.88 13.63
CA LEU A 721 -7.29 -25.50 14.03
C LEU A 721 -6.89 -26.14 15.38
N SER A 722 -5.69 -26.72 15.44
CA SER A 722 -5.16 -27.30 16.68
C SER A 722 -4.79 -26.22 17.71
N GLY A 723 -5.14 -26.47 18.98
CA GLY A 723 -4.89 -25.55 20.10
C GLY A 723 -3.45 -25.03 20.18
N PRO A 724 -2.40 -25.86 20.00
CA PRO A 724 -1.01 -25.38 19.98
C PRO A 724 -0.67 -24.42 18.81
N ARG A 725 -1.29 -24.55 17.62
CA ARG A 725 -1.13 -23.57 16.52
C ARG A 725 -1.80 -22.25 16.88
N LEU A 726 -2.99 -22.31 17.47
CA LEU A 726 -3.75 -21.14 17.91
C LEU A 726 -3.01 -20.40 19.03
N TRP A 727 -2.55 -21.14 20.05
CA TRP A 727 -1.74 -20.62 21.16
C TRP A 727 -0.47 -19.93 20.67
N ARG A 728 0.22 -20.46 19.65
CA ARG A 728 1.46 -19.83 19.13
C ARG A 728 1.25 -18.39 18.65
N GLU A 729 0.18 -18.10 17.91
CA GLU A 729 -0.09 -16.72 17.47
C GLU A 729 -0.68 -15.86 18.59
N ILE A 730 -1.47 -16.43 19.52
CA ILE A 730 -1.90 -15.73 20.74
C ILE A 730 -0.67 -15.31 21.58
N ARG A 731 0.32 -16.20 21.72
CA ARG A 731 1.56 -15.93 22.43
C ARG A 731 2.32 -14.75 21.82
N TYR A 732 2.46 -14.71 20.49
CA TYR A 732 3.07 -13.58 19.79
C TYR A 732 2.25 -12.27 19.90
N LEU A 733 0.92 -12.36 20.09
CA LEU A 733 0.05 -11.22 20.35
C LEU A 733 0.27 -10.70 21.78
N LEU A 734 0.35 -11.58 22.78
CA LEU A 734 0.65 -11.20 24.18
C LEU A 734 2.08 -10.69 24.37
N GLN A 735 2.99 -10.99 23.44
CA GLN A 735 4.38 -10.50 23.41
C GLN A 735 4.56 -9.15 22.69
N LEU A 736 3.48 -8.46 22.28
CA LEU A 736 3.57 -7.11 21.71
C LEU A 736 4.08 -6.08 22.73
N SER A 737 4.83 -5.08 22.26
CA SER A 737 5.36 -4.00 23.11
C SER A 737 4.25 -3.11 23.69
N ASP A 738 3.20 -2.85 22.89
CA ASP A 738 1.90 -2.31 23.30
C ASP A 738 0.80 -3.33 22.95
N LEU A 739 0.08 -3.80 23.96
CA LEU A 739 -0.97 -4.82 23.85
C LEU A 739 -2.37 -4.23 23.63
N LEU A 740 -2.60 -2.95 23.98
CA LEU A 740 -3.95 -2.34 23.91
C LEU A 740 -4.56 -2.30 22.50
N PRO A 741 -3.83 -2.05 21.40
CA PRO A 741 -4.40 -2.00 20.06
C PRO A 741 -4.91 -3.39 19.66
N ALA A 742 -4.15 -4.44 20.01
CA ALA A 742 -4.58 -5.81 19.76
C ALA A 742 -5.88 -6.12 20.51
N LEU A 743 -6.00 -5.75 21.79
CA LEU A 743 -7.23 -6.00 22.56
C LEU A 743 -8.43 -5.19 22.04
N ARG A 744 -8.23 -3.98 21.49
CA ARG A 744 -9.28 -3.19 20.81
C ARG A 744 -9.76 -3.89 19.53
N LEU A 745 -8.86 -4.33 18.66
CA LEU A 745 -9.20 -5.09 17.45
C LEU A 745 -9.86 -6.44 17.80
N LEU A 746 -9.44 -7.08 18.89
CA LEU A 746 -9.99 -8.34 19.37
C LEU A 746 -11.43 -8.19 19.91
N GLN A 747 -11.78 -7.01 20.45
CA GLN A 747 -13.17 -6.60 20.71
C GLN A 747 -13.94 -6.30 19.41
N GLU A 748 -13.39 -5.46 18.53
CA GLU A 748 -14.02 -4.98 17.29
C GLU A 748 -14.38 -6.13 16.33
N TRP A 749 -13.42 -7.01 16.08
CA TRP A 749 -13.57 -8.17 15.19
C TRP A 749 -14.26 -9.36 15.89
N ARG A 750 -14.69 -9.18 17.15
CA ARG A 750 -15.38 -10.18 18.00
C ARG A 750 -14.60 -11.47 18.25
N LEU A 751 -13.27 -11.37 18.30
CA LEU A 751 -12.34 -12.49 18.41
C LEU A 751 -12.05 -12.92 19.86
N TRP A 752 -12.68 -12.29 20.86
CA TRP A 752 -12.57 -12.68 22.28
C TRP A 752 -12.59 -14.19 22.56
N PRO A 753 -13.57 -14.99 22.06
CA PRO A 753 -13.71 -16.41 22.43
C PRO A 753 -12.44 -17.25 22.21
N LEU A 754 -11.58 -16.88 21.26
CA LEU A 754 -10.30 -17.52 20.98
C LEU A 754 -9.29 -17.39 22.14
N LEU A 755 -9.49 -16.44 23.04
CA LEU A 755 -8.61 -16.09 24.15
C LEU A 755 -9.32 -16.21 25.51
N ARG A 756 -10.58 -15.74 25.62
CA ARG A 756 -11.42 -15.75 26.84
C ARG A 756 -12.89 -15.47 26.51
N PRO A 757 -13.86 -15.70 27.42
CA PRO A 757 -15.19 -15.10 27.29
C PRO A 757 -15.07 -13.57 27.19
N PRO A 758 -15.89 -12.85 26.39
CA PRO A 758 -15.84 -11.40 26.32
C PRO A 758 -15.88 -10.74 27.71
N PRO A 759 -14.99 -9.78 28.02
CA PRO A 759 -14.96 -9.14 29.33
C PRO A 759 -16.22 -8.30 29.57
N ALA A 760 -16.78 -8.40 30.78
CA ALA A 760 -17.96 -7.63 31.18
C ALA A 760 -17.69 -6.11 31.21
N ASP A 761 -16.47 -5.72 31.60
CA ASP A 761 -15.95 -4.37 31.44
C ASP A 761 -14.61 -4.40 30.67
N PRO A 762 -14.64 -4.17 29.34
CA PRO A 762 -13.43 -4.05 28.54
C PRO A 762 -12.57 -2.84 28.93
N ALA A 763 -13.16 -1.75 29.43
CA ALA A 763 -12.44 -0.52 29.75
C ALA A 763 -11.61 -0.68 31.04
N ALA A 764 -12.16 -1.28 32.09
CA ALA A 764 -11.41 -1.64 33.29
C ALA A 764 -10.28 -2.64 33.00
N LEU A 765 -10.52 -3.61 32.11
CA LEU A 765 -9.48 -4.56 31.68
C LEU A 765 -8.37 -3.84 30.89
N PHE A 766 -8.70 -2.96 29.96
CA PHE A 766 -7.73 -2.19 29.19
C PHE A 766 -6.93 -1.23 30.09
N ALA A 767 -7.57 -0.56 31.06
CA ALA A 767 -6.88 0.26 32.04
C ALA A 767 -5.90 -0.58 32.91
N THR A 768 -6.26 -1.82 33.23
CA THR A 768 -5.40 -2.76 33.97
C THR A 768 -4.20 -3.21 33.12
N VAL A 769 -4.42 -3.55 31.85
CA VAL A 769 -3.34 -3.87 30.90
C VAL A 769 -2.40 -2.67 30.68
N GLN A 770 -2.93 -1.44 30.60
CA GLN A 770 -2.10 -0.24 30.49
C GLN A 770 -1.14 -0.08 31.68
N ARG A 771 -1.62 -0.32 32.90
CA ARG A 771 -0.79 -0.26 34.11
C ARG A 771 0.24 -1.40 34.17
N ALA A 772 -0.13 -2.59 33.71
CA ALA A 772 0.78 -3.72 33.60
C ALA A 772 1.92 -3.50 32.59
N LEU A 773 1.67 -2.79 31.49
CA LEU A 773 2.73 -2.35 30.55
C LEU A 773 3.74 -1.45 31.27
N THR A 774 3.27 -0.42 31.99
CA THR A 774 4.14 0.48 32.77
C THR A 774 4.90 -0.27 33.88
N LEU A 775 4.27 -1.23 34.55
CA LEU A 775 4.90 -2.06 35.59
C LEU A 775 5.93 -3.06 35.02
N ARG A 776 5.69 -3.61 33.82
CA ARG A 776 6.69 -4.41 33.06
C ARG A 776 7.93 -3.56 32.79
N ASP A 777 7.74 -2.37 32.24
CA ASP A 777 8.85 -1.49 31.82
C ASP A 777 9.66 -1.04 33.04
N TRP A 778 8.99 -0.63 34.12
CA TRP A 778 9.64 -0.33 35.40
C TRP A 778 10.41 -1.54 35.98
N PHE A 779 9.83 -2.75 35.93
CA PHE A 779 10.48 -3.95 36.44
C PHE A 779 11.73 -4.30 35.63
N GLN A 780 11.65 -4.27 34.30
CA GLN A 780 12.77 -4.58 33.41
C GLN A 780 13.92 -3.58 33.55
N LEU A 781 13.62 -2.29 33.78
CA LEU A 781 14.63 -1.26 34.07
C LEU A 781 15.23 -1.41 35.48
N SER A 782 14.43 -1.80 36.47
CA SER A 782 14.89 -1.94 37.87
C SER A 782 15.66 -3.24 38.14
N PHE A 783 15.34 -4.31 37.41
CA PHE A 783 15.87 -5.65 37.61
C PHE A 783 16.33 -6.30 36.29
N PRO A 784 17.27 -5.69 35.53
CA PRO A 784 17.60 -6.09 34.14
C PRO A 784 18.30 -7.46 34.00
N ARG A 785 18.53 -8.18 35.10
CA ARG A 785 19.06 -9.55 35.12
C ARG A 785 18.00 -10.61 35.47
N GLU A 786 16.77 -10.20 35.77
CA GLU A 786 15.68 -11.11 36.10
C GLU A 786 14.77 -11.35 34.89
N PRO A 787 14.51 -12.60 34.49
CA PRO A 787 13.60 -12.89 33.39
C PRO A 787 12.15 -12.61 33.80
N LEU A 788 11.40 -11.97 32.88
CA LEU A 788 9.96 -11.70 33.02
C LEU A 788 9.22 -12.30 31.82
N LEU A 789 8.33 -13.26 32.07
CA LEU A 789 7.52 -13.90 31.04
C LEU A 789 6.28 -13.03 30.74
N GLN A 790 6.42 -12.10 29.79
CA GLN A 790 5.36 -11.14 29.45
C GLN A 790 4.03 -11.80 29.05
N ASP A 791 4.09 -12.91 28.33
CA ASP A 791 2.93 -13.74 27.97
C ASP A 791 2.22 -14.30 29.22
N ALA A 792 2.99 -14.83 30.17
CA ALA A 792 2.47 -15.36 31.42
C ALA A 792 2.01 -14.27 32.41
N LEU A 793 2.54 -13.05 32.33
CA LEU A 793 2.00 -11.86 33.01
C LEU A 793 0.63 -11.48 32.45
N PHE A 794 0.51 -11.32 31.13
CA PHE A 794 -0.77 -10.92 30.55
C PHE A 794 -1.85 -12.00 30.63
N LEU A 795 -1.52 -13.29 30.58
CA LEU A 795 -2.50 -14.35 30.90
C LEU A 795 -3.10 -14.18 32.30
N ARG A 796 -2.29 -13.89 33.32
CA ARG A 796 -2.77 -13.68 34.70
C ARG A 796 -3.73 -12.49 34.82
N ILE A 797 -3.51 -11.44 34.04
CA ILE A 797 -4.40 -10.26 34.01
C ILE A 797 -5.67 -10.56 33.20
N LEU A 798 -5.53 -11.16 32.03
CA LEU A 798 -6.63 -11.41 31.10
C LEU A 798 -7.58 -12.50 31.59
N TRP A 799 -7.15 -13.40 32.49
CA TRP A 799 -7.94 -14.53 32.98
C TRP A 799 -8.31 -14.46 34.48
N HIS A 800 -8.07 -13.33 35.16
CA HIS A 800 -8.33 -13.17 36.61
C HIS A 800 -9.80 -13.41 37.01
N ASP A 801 -10.73 -13.05 36.13
CA ASP A 801 -12.18 -13.11 36.28
C ASP A 801 -12.82 -14.38 35.67
N ILE A 802 -12.02 -15.27 35.06
CA ILE A 802 -12.53 -16.49 34.42
C ILE A 802 -12.68 -17.61 35.48
N PRO A 803 -13.74 -18.45 35.44
CA PRO A 803 -13.88 -19.61 36.31
C PRO A 803 -12.70 -20.59 36.22
N TRP A 804 -12.38 -21.25 37.34
CA TRP A 804 -11.25 -22.18 37.45
C TRP A 804 -11.30 -23.33 36.43
N ALA A 805 -12.49 -23.89 36.18
CA ALA A 805 -12.69 -25.00 35.26
C ALA A 805 -12.42 -24.61 33.79
N GLU A 806 -12.97 -23.48 33.34
CA GLU A 806 -12.74 -22.98 31.97
C GLU A 806 -11.27 -22.60 31.75
N ARG A 807 -10.60 -22.04 32.77
CA ARG A 807 -9.15 -21.84 32.73
C ARG A 807 -8.40 -23.15 32.53
N GLN A 808 -8.75 -24.21 33.25
CA GLN A 808 -8.09 -25.51 33.12
C GLN A 808 -8.32 -26.13 31.73
N GLU A 809 -9.54 -26.06 31.20
CA GLU A 809 -9.86 -26.50 29.84
C GLU A 809 -9.02 -25.76 28.79
N ARG A 810 -8.96 -24.42 28.89
CA ARG A 810 -8.13 -23.58 27.99
C ARG A 810 -6.64 -23.89 28.11
N LEU A 811 -6.10 -24.05 29.31
CA LEU A 811 -4.69 -24.41 29.54
C LEU A 811 -4.34 -25.76 28.87
N ASN A 812 -5.21 -26.76 29.04
CA ASN A 812 -5.05 -28.09 28.45
C ASN A 812 -5.12 -28.06 26.91
N TYR A 813 -6.09 -27.31 26.35
CA TYR A 813 -6.26 -27.17 24.90
C TYR A 813 -5.10 -26.44 24.23
N PHE A 814 -4.63 -25.33 24.83
CA PHE A 814 -3.51 -24.54 24.30
C PHE A 814 -2.13 -25.17 24.55
N GLN A 815 -2.01 -26.07 25.52
CA GLN A 815 -0.75 -26.66 25.99
C GLN A 815 0.26 -25.58 26.45
N VAL A 816 -0.21 -24.71 27.35
CA VAL A 816 0.59 -23.57 27.85
C VAL A 816 1.71 -24.04 28.78
N GLY A 817 2.96 -23.69 28.47
CA GLY A 817 4.09 -23.91 29.37
C GLY A 817 3.93 -23.10 30.67
N GLY A 818 4.11 -23.74 31.83
CA GLY A 818 3.89 -23.11 33.14
C GLY A 818 2.40 -23.01 33.55
N ALA A 819 1.53 -23.84 32.96
CA ALA A 819 0.09 -23.87 33.26
C ALA A 819 -0.24 -23.95 34.76
N ASP A 820 0.42 -24.83 35.50
CA ASP A 820 0.18 -25.02 36.93
C ASP A 820 0.56 -23.77 37.76
N GLU A 821 1.63 -23.08 37.37
CA GLU A 821 2.11 -21.87 38.05
C GLU A 821 1.21 -20.68 37.75
N ILE A 822 0.69 -20.58 36.51
CA ILE A 822 -0.33 -19.61 36.11
C ILE A 822 -1.63 -19.83 36.90
N GLN A 823 -2.10 -21.08 36.98
CA GLN A 823 -3.34 -21.44 37.68
C GLN A 823 -3.22 -21.27 39.20
N ASN A 824 -2.08 -21.64 39.79
CA ASN A 824 -1.76 -21.43 41.21
C ASN A 824 -1.81 -19.94 41.57
N ASP A 825 -1.16 -19.08 40.78
CA ASP A 825 -1.15 -17.65 41.04
C ASP A 825 -2.57 -17.07 40.89
N LEU A 826 -3.28 -17.41 39.82
CA LEU A 826 -4.67 -17.01 39.58
C LEU A 826 -5.65 -17.48 40.67
N GLN A 827 -5.35 -18.58 41.37
CA GLN A 827 -6.14 -19.06 42.49
C GLN A 827 -5.82 -18.32 43.81
N ARG A 828 -4.56 -17.95 44.04
CA ARG A 828 -4.13 -17.24 45.27
C ARG A 828 -4.34 -15.72 45.23
N LEU A 829 -4.35 -15.12 44.03
CA LEU A 829 -4.41 -13.66 43.84
C LEU A 829 -5.54 -12.97 44.65
N PRO A 830 -6.80 -13.43 44.64
CA PRO A 830 -7.88 -12.77 45.40
C PRO A 830 -7.68 -12.85 46.92
N GLU A 831 -7.16 -13.96 47.43
CA GLU A 831 -6.92 -14.13 48.86
C GLU A 831 -5.74 -13.27 49.33
N ILE A 832 -4.63 -13.28 48.57
CA ILE A 832 -3.45 -12.46 48.86
C ILE A 832 -3.80 -10.97 48.80
N ALA A 833 -4.61 -10.53 47.83
CA ALA A 833 -5.15 -9.17 47.79
C ALA A 833 -5.95 -8.83 49.06
N ALA A 834 -6.88 -9.71 49.46
CA ALA A 834 -7.73 -9.50 50.63
C ALA A 834 -6.98 -9.54 51.97
N GLN A 835 -5.86 -10.27 52.06
CA GLN A 835 -4.96 -10.25 53.23
C GLN A 835 -4.11 -8.97 53.25
N LEU A 836 -3.46 -8.61 52.14
CA LEU A 836 -2.63 -7.40 52.02
C LEU A 836 -3.43 -6.10 52.26
N ALA A 837 -4.70 -6.07 51.84
CA ALA A 837 -5.60 -4.94 52.06
C ALA A 837 -5.82 -4.59 53.54
N ARG A 838 -5.61 -5.53 54.47
CA ARG A 838 -5.83 -5.34 55.91
C ARG A 838 -4.67 -4.65 56.63
N GLY A 839 -3.52 -4.54 55.97
CA GLY A 839 -2.25 -4.16 56.62
C GLY A 839 -1.68 -5.33 57.42
N ILE A 840 -0.53 -5.85 56.99
CA ILE A 840 0.16 -6.99 57.63
C ILE A 840 1.64 -6.68 57.81
N ARG A 841 2.30 -7.41 58.72
CA ARG A 841 3.73 -7.21 59.02
C ARG A 841 4.62 -7.48 57.79
N PRO A 842 5.78 -6.82 57.64
CA PRO A 842 6.74 -7.10 56.56
C PRO A 842 7.13 -8.59 56.40
N SER A 843 7.29 -9.33 57.50
CA SER A 843 7.51 -10.78 57.50
C SER A 843 6.37 -11.56 56.84
N GLN A 844 5.12 -11.22 57.20
CA GLN A 844 3.89 -11.80 56.66
C GLN A 844 3.71 -11.43 55.18
N ARG A 845 3.95 -10.16 54.83
CA ARG A 845 3.97 -9.64 53.46
C ARG A 845 4.93 -10.43 52.59
N ARG A 846 6.17 -10.65 53.05
CA ARG A 846 7.15 -11.49 52.34
C ARG A 846 6.64 -12.92 52.19
N ALA A 847 6.08 -13.52 53.25
CA ALA A 847 5.61 -14.89 53.24
C ALA A 847 4.39 -15.13 52.33
N LEU A 848 3.54 -14.13 52.09
CA LEU A 848 2.46 -14.19 51.09
C LEU A 848 3.02 -14.02 49.67
N LEU A 849 3.76 -12.93 49.42
CA LEU A 849 4.20 -12.58 48.07
C LEU A 849 5.25 -13.57 47.52
N SER A 850 5.99 -14.29 48.38
CA SER A 850 6.88 -15.39 47.95
C SER A 850 6.15 -16.65 47.46
N GLN A 851 4.81 -16.69 47.49
CA GLN A 851 4.00 -17.80 46.96
C GLN A 851 3.56 -17.57 45.51
N LEU A 852 3.79 -16.36 44.97
CA LEU A 852 3.49 -15.98 43.59
C LEU A 852 4.76 -15.94 42.75
N ARG A 853 4.63 -16.21 41.44
CA ARG A 853 5.66 -15.82 40.47
C ARG A 853 5.71 -14.28 40.36
N VAL A 854 6.81 -13.73 39.82
CA VAL A 854 6.94 -12.27 39.67
C VAL A 854 5.87 -11.70 38.74
N GLU A 855 5.47 -12.48 37.73
CA GLU A 855 4.31 -12.24 36.87
C GLU A 855 3.00 -12.11 37.66
N GLY A 856 2.82 -12.91 38.73
CA GLY A 856 1.69 -12.81 39.65
C GLY A 856 1.71 -11.55 40.49
N ILE A 857 2.88 -11.13 40.98
CA ILE A 857 3.04 -9.90 41.75
C ILE A 857 2.77 -8.67 40.87
N LEU A 858 3.29 -8.64 39.64
CA LEU A 858 3.02 -7.53 38.71
C LEU A 858 1.55 -7.50 38.25
N ALA A 859 0.89 -8.65 38.09
CA ALA A 859 -0.56 -8.72 37.83
C ALA A 859 -1.39 -8.18 39.02
N LEU A 860 -1.01 -8.51 40.25
CA LEU A 860 -1.63 -7.98 41.48
C LEU A 860 -1.53 -6.44 41.57
N LEU A 861 -0.33 -5.90 41.32
CA LEU A 861 -0.08 -4.46 41.31
C LEU A 861 -0.82 -3.74 40.18
N ALA A 862 -0.92 -4.37 39.00
CA ALA A 862 -1.72 -3.84 37.91
C ALA A 862 -3.21 -3.73 38.27
N GLY A 863 -3.75 -4.72 39.00
CA GLY A 863 -5.13 -4.71 39.51
C GLY A 863 -5.38 -3.67 40.61
N HIS A 864 -4.40 -3.42 41.47
CA HIS A 864 -4.54 -2.56 42.66
C HIS A 864 -3.54 -1.39 42.66
N PRO A 865 -3.75 -0.35 41.82
CA PRO A 865 -2.73 0.68 41.55
C PRO A 865 -2.43 1.65 42.70
N GLN A 866 -3.17 1.59 43.81
CA GLN A 866 -3.03 2.49 44.95
C GLN A 866 -3.30 1.74 46.26
N GLY A 867 -2.90 2.35 47.38
CA GLY A 867 -3.17 1.82 48.72
C GLY A 867 -2.22 0.70 49.16
N PRO A 868 -2.58 -0.09 50.19
CA PRO A 868 -1.66 -1.00 50.88
C PRO A 868 -1.12 -2.13 50.00
N ILE A 869 -1.90 -2.62 49.03
CA ILE A 869 -1.47 -3.68 48.10
C ILE A 869 -0.32 -3.16 47.20
N GLN A 870 -0.46 -1.94 46.65
CA GLN A 870 0.57 -1.31 45.82
C GLN A 870 1.88 -1.10 46.61
N ALA A 871 1.77 -0.52 47.80
CA ALA A 871 2.92 -0.30 48.68
C ALA A 871 3.59 -1.62 49.08
N ALA A 872 2.81 -2.67 49.34
CA ALA A 872 3.32 -3.96 49.75
C ALA A 872 4.10 -4.69 48.64
N GLY A 873 3.57 -4.75 47.41
CA GLY A 873 4.26 -5.42 46.32
C GLY A 873 5.53 -4.69 45.87
N LEU A 874 5.51 -3.34 45.86
CA LEU A 874 6.72 -2.55 45.57
C LEU A 874 7.80 -2.77 46.65
N ALA A 875 7.45 -2.70 47.94
CA ALA A 875 8.38 -2.99 49.03
C ALA A 875 8.95 -4.42 48.93
N TYR A 876 8.13 -5.41 48.61
CA TYR A 876 8.62 -6.78 48.41
C TYR A 876 9.62 -6.89 47.27
N LEU A 877 9.34 -6.26 46.13
CA LEU A 877 10.21 -6.31 44.95
C LEU A 877 11.52 -5.54 45.13
N GLN A 878 11.50 -4.41 45.85
CA GLN A 878 12.67 -3.56 46.06
C GLN A 878 13.53 -4.00 47.25
N THR A 879 12.94 -4.39 48.39
CA THR A 879 13.67 -4.68 49.63
C THR A 879 13.41 -6.08 50.18
N ASP A 880 12.15 -6.46 50.46
CA ASP A 880 11.91 -7.62 51.33
C ASP A 880 12.49 -8.90 50.79
N ARG A 881 12.37 -9.16 49.47
CA ARG A 881 12.75 -10.45 48.87
C ARG A 881 14.26 -10.69 48.89
N HIS A 882 15.06 -9.62 48.85
CA HIS A 882 16.52 -9.67 48.85
C HIS A 882 17.11 -9.67 50.26
N LEU A 883 16.36 -9.23 51.28
CA LEU A 883 16.88 -9.13 52.65
C LEU A 883 17.25 -10.51 53.22
N ALA A 884 18.43 -10.58 53.82
CA ALA A 884 18.96 -11.78 54.48
C ALA A 884 18.90 -11.66 56.02
N SER A 885 18.96 -12.82 56.70
CA SER A 885 19.28 -12.89 58.13
C SER A 885 20.57 -12.11 58.42
N PRO A 886 20.70 -11.39 59.54
CA PRO A 886 21.96 -10.75 59.91
C PRO A 886 23.07 -11.78 60.14
N LEU A 887 22.73 -12.97 60.67
CA LEU A 887 23.66 -14.09 60.86
C LEU A 887 23.52 -15.12 59.74
N GLY A 888 24.64 -15.63 59.25
CA GLY A 888 24.76 -16.78 58.38
C GLY A 888 24.72 -18.12 59.13
N ALA A 889 24.67 -19.21 58.36
CA ALA A 889 24.60 -20.56 58.91
C ALA A 889 25.82 -20.93 59.77
N LYS A 890 27.00 -20.37 59.47
CA LYS A 890 28.25 -20.67 60.20
C LYS A 890 28.22 -20.08 61.61
N GLU A 891 27.81 -18.82 61.76
CA GLU A 891 27.69 -18.19 63.08
C GLU A 891 26.61 -18.87 63.93
N ILE A 892 25.49 -19.29 63.34
CA ILE A 892 24.46 -20.05 64.07
C ILE A 892 25.01 -21.40 64.56
N MET A 893 25.76 -22.14 63.74
CA MET A 893 26.41 -23.38 64.18
C MET A 893 27.48 -23.12 65.26
N ALA A 894 28.23 -22.03 65.17
CA ALA A 894 29.22 -21.62 66.18
C ALA A 894 28.58 -21.26 67.54
N LEU A 895 27.28 -20.97 67.59
CA LEU A 895 26.50 -20.78 68.81
C LEU A 895 25.96 -22.11 69.41
N GLY A 896 26.40 -23.27 68.90
CA GLY A 896 26.07 -24.60 69.44
C GLY A 896 24.89 -25.29 68.75
N PHE A 897 24.40 -24.78 67.62
CA PHE A 897 23.29 -25.41 66.89
C PHE A 897 23.79 -26.53 65.97
N ALA A 898 23.24 -27.74 66.12
CA ALA A 898 23.56 -28.87 65.25
C ALA A 898 23.16 -28.60 63.77
N PRO A 899 23.98 -29.02 62.79
CA PRO A 899 23.69 -28.82 61.37
C PRO A 899 22.44 -29.61 60.95
N GLY A 900 21.50 -28.93 60.29
CA GLY A 900 20.26 -29.55 59.80
C GLY A 900 19.13 -28.54 59.55
N PRO A 901 17.89 -29.02 59.28
CA PRO A 901 16.74 -28.17 58.94
C PRO A 901 16.42 -27.09 59.98
N ALA A 902 16.76 -27.31 61.26
CA ALA A 902 16.60 -26.33 62.33
C ALA A 902 17.38 -25.03 62.08
N VAL A 903 18.60 -25.10 61.52
CA VAL A 903 19.40 -23.91 61.18
C VAL A 903 18.69 -23.08 60.11
N GLY A 904 18.06 -23.73 59.12
CA GLY A 904 17.23 -23.07 58.11
C GLY A 904 15.99 -22.37 58.70
N GLN A 905 15.37 -22.97 59.73
CA GLN A 905 14.25 -22.34 60.45
C GLN A 905 14.70 -21.11 61.25
N TRP A 906 15.89 -21.14 61.86
CA TRP A 906 16.44 -19.98 62.58
C TRP A 906 16.90 -18.86 61.64
N LEU A 907 17.53 -19.19 60.50
CA LEU A 907 17.82 -18.22 59.43
C LEU A 907 16.55 -17.54 58.92
N LYS A 908 15.45 -18.30 58.76
CA LYS A 908 14.14 -17.71 58.45
C LYS A 908 13.67 -16.78 59.57
N ARG A 909 13.65 -17.23 60.83
CA ARG A 909 13.19 -16.42 61.97
C ARG A 909 13.95 -15.11 62.15
N LEU A 910 15.29 -15.13 62.10
CA LEU A 910 16.11 -13.93 62.21
C LEU A 910 15.85 -12.94 61.07
N ARG A 911 15.77 -13.43 59.83
CA ARG A 911 15.42 -12.62 58.67
C ARG A 911 14.01 -12.02 58.78
N ASP A 912 13.05 -12.80 59.28
CA ASP A 912 11.66 -12.38 59.42
C ASP A 912 11.51 -11.35 60.58
N ALA A 913 12.26 -11.51 61.67
CA ALA A 913 12.39 -10.51 62.75
C ALA A 913 13.07 -9.21 62.27
N ARG A 914 14.09 -9.32 61.40
CA ARG A 914 14.75 -8.17 60.76
C ARG A 914 13.81 -7.40 59.84
N LEU A 915 12.94 -8.09 59.10
CA LEU A 915 11.91 -7.46 58.27
C LEU A 915 10.90 -6.68 59.14
N ASP A 916 10.52 -7.23 60.28
CA ASP A 916 9.58 -6.61 61.22
C ASP A 916 10.19 -5.51 62.10
N GLY A 917 11.50 -5.24 61.96
CA GLY A 917 12.22 -4.19 62.69
C GLY A 917 12.64 -4.56 64.12
N GLU A 918 12.54 -5.85 64.50
CA GLU A 918 12.90 -6.32 65.85
C GLU A 918 14.42 -6.43 66.06
N ILE A 919 15.20 -6.53 64.98
CA ILE A 919 16.68 -6.58 64.97
C ILE A 919 17.27 -5.89 63.72
N SER A 920 18.48 -5.34 63.83
CA SER A 920 19.16 -4.55 62.79
C SER A 920 20.39 -5.25 62.19
N ASP A 921 21.17 -5.91 63.04
CA ASP A 921 22.60 -6.25 62.87
C ASP A 921 22.93 -7.61 63.50
N GLU A 922 24.21 -8.01 63.46
CA GLU A 922 24.66 -9.28 64.03
C GLU A 922 24.53 -9.37 65.55
N GLU A 923 24.72 -8.27 66.28
CA GLU A 923 24.75 -8.31 67.75
C GLU A 923 23.34 -8.42 68.32
N SER A 924 22.43 -7.57 67.84
CA SER A 924 20.98 -7.68 68.10
C SER A 924 20.44 -9.05 67.67
N ALA A 925 20.88 -9.60 66.53
CA ALA A 925 20.52 -10.96 66.11
C ALA A 925 21.01 -12.06 67.06
N ARG A 926 22.26 -11.97 67.56
CA ARG A 926 22.81 -12.93 68.54
C ARG A 926 22.02 -12.89 69.85
N GLN A 927 21.72 -11.69 70.36
CA GLN A 927 20.91 -11.52 71.58
C GLN A 927 19.46 -12.00 71.39
N TRP A 928 18.81 -11.66 70.28
CA TRP A 928 17.44 -12.13 69.96
C TRP A 928 17.39 -13.66 69.83
N LEU A 929 18.40 -14.29 69.21
CA LEU A 929 18.49 -15.76 69.10
C LEU A 929 18.60 -16.42 70.48
N LEU A 930 19.46 -15.89 71.35
CA LEU A 930 19.64 -16.39 72.72
C LEU A 930 18.36 -16.23 73.56
N ASN A 931 17.68 -15.09 73.47
CA ASN A 931 16.44 -14.83 74.20
C ASN A 931 15.25 -15.69 73.74
N ASN A 932 15.27 -16.20 72.50
CA ASN A 932 14.21 -17.05 71.93
C ASN A 932 14.48 -18.56 72.08
N LEU A 933 15.59 -18.97 72.70
CA LEU A 933 15.89 -20.36 73.02
C LEU A 933 15.16 -20.82 74.28
N LYS A 934 14.12 -21.65 74.13
CA LYS A 934 13.37 -22.24 75.27
C LYS A 934 14.18 -23.29 76.07
N GLN A 935 15.28 -23.78 75.51
CA GLN A 935 16.35 -24.50 76.19
C GLN A 935 17.66 -24.08 75.53
N PRO A 936 18.77 -23.92 76.27
CA PRO A 936 20.07 -23.66 75.67
C PRO A 936 20.51 -24.85 74.80
N PRO A 937 21.29 -24.64 73.72
CA PRO A 937 21.93 -25.74 73.03
C PRO A 937 22.81 -26.53 74.00
N CYS A 938 22.75 -27.86 73.92
CA CYS A 938 23.70 -28.70 74.65
C CYS A 938 25.12 -28.33 74.22
N LYS A 939 25.97 -27.99 75.18
CA LYS A 939 27.41 -27.94 74.95
C LYS A 939 27.89 -29.35 74.55
N PRO A 940 28.92 -29.46 73.69
CA PRO A 940 29.54 -30.74 73.34
C PRO A 940 30.20 -31.39 74.57
#